data_AF-A0A7X3K2H5-F1
#
_entry.id   AF-A0A7X3K2H5-F1
#
_cell.length_a   1.000
_cell.length_b   1.000
_cell.length_c   1.000
_cell.angle_alpha   90.00
_cell.angle_beta   90.00
_cell.angle_gamma   90.00
#
_symmetry.space_group_name_H-M   'P 1'
#
loop_
_entity.id
_entity.type
_entity.pdbx_description
1 polymer ?
#
loop_
_entity_poly.entity_id
_entity_poly.type
_entity_poly.pdbx_seq_one_letter_code
_entity_poly.pdbx_strand_id
1 'polypeptide(L)'
;MVRPTSGQPHQPANARRRIPVAAGRARCMRPQINRLPENAPKGFAGTAIDRNRPLRFRLDGRIVSGFAGDTVLSAALAAGIDTVGQHRDSPIGLTSRAHPAISHASLANDPQFALPMARTPAQDGAEFVTFGVERSRGMARLFQPGRTLGLKLDAAHPLSRPWRTIPGAAETTTDLLVIGGGVAGLSAALAGARAGLTVTLVEARGFLGGHSGLFGTQEGEDAPEVSMARLSAEVEREAAITVLTATQVFSIRPGLARAHRIETAPGTSRGRVIDIAAARIIIATGALERLPIFAGNRLPGVTGCLDAYELAARYGVWTGQRAIVATGSSPAYRLAMLASDAGIGIDRILEARPESASRFIAFSRAYGIVQSPGTVVASVGTVRGGGLLAVHTQNRQGSTLVTDRLLVCGGWQPDLTLWHIAGGASAWDADRGRLAAQGDIDSIALAGSAAGYFTRRGCIQSGADAVDQLLGRERRPVDDPIIDPLHETPDGPLAIAAPAAEGAPSYLDAGIGLLQCPAEVPRKNRLAFWRTAPRGLTMLSEAPQALAVNEVAAGVDLALIPADAAGIVAQERVASVPLSVEQGPPSPDSWTPIETTEIPAFLIGRYGPEAKILRIIPEEARILEPGALIFPNTDTRHPDQSIGVILRHHSAGAVGIVAAKIATEYPVTVREQGQFVRAQTAPLDT
;
A
#
# COMPACT_ATOMS: atom_id res chain seq x y z
N MET A 1 -34.88 -78.33 -50.80
CA MET A 1 -35.55 -77.42 -51.77
C MET A 1 -36.35 -76.42 -50.96
N VAL A 2 -36.26 -75.12 -51.30
CA VAL A 2 -37.11 -73.98 -50.83
C VAL A 2 -36.74 -73.27 -49.51
N ARG A 3 -36.70 -71.93 -49.58
CA ARG A 3 -36.31 -70.87 -48.60
C ARG A 3 -37.21 -70.81 -47.33
N PRO A 4 -36.79 -70.17 -46.21
CA PRO A 4 -37.07 -68.74 -45.96
C PRO A 4 -36.03 -67.96 -45.10
N THR A 5 -36.32 -66.66 -44.95
CA THR A 5 -35.64 -65.56 -44.24
C THR A 5 -35.77 -65.54 -42.71
N SER A 6 -34.89 -64.72 -42.09
CA SER A 6 -35.01 -63.98 -40.80
C SER A 6 -34.51 -64.61 -39.50
N GLY A 7 -33.90 -63.75 -38.66
CA GLY A 7 -33.74 -63.92 -37.21
C GLY A 7 -32.30 -64.10 -36.70
N GLN A 8 -31.85 -63.19 -35.83
CA GLN A 8 -30.68 -63.35 -34.92
C GLN A 8 -30.90 -64.54 -33.92
N PRO A 9 -30.07 -64.83 -32.87
CA PRO A 9 -28.80 -64.29 -32.35
C PRO A 9 -27.80 -65.36 -31.82
N HIS A 10 -26.77 -64.90 -31.09
CA HIS A 10 -25.94 -65.59 -30.09
C HIS A 10 -24.81 -66.53 -30.54
N GLN A 11 -23.56 -66.18 -30.20
CA GLN A 11 -22.87 -66.77 -29.05
C GLN A 11 -21.51 -66.08 -28.77
N PRO A 12 -21.11 -65.95 -27.50
CA PRO A 12 -19.85 -65.33 -27.11
C PRO A 12 -18.75 -66.34 -26.72
N ALA A 13 -17.55 -65.78 -26.57
CA ALA A 13 -16.46 -66.15 -25.67
C ALA A 13 -15.48 -67.29 -26.05
N ASN A 14 -14.25 -66.88 -26.41
CA ASN A 14 -12.96 -67.19 -25.76
C ASN A 14 -11.81 -66.85 -26.73
N ALA A 15 -10.60 -66.40 -26.37
CA ALA A 15 -10.04 -65.74 -25.21
C ALA A 15 -8.59 -65.31 -25.63
N ARG A 16 -8.16 -64.13 -25.17
CA ARG A 16 -6.77 -63.65 -24.98
C ARG A 16 -5.90 -63.33 -26.21
N ARG A 17 -5.74 -62.02 -26.45
CA ARG A 17 -4.42 -61.37 -26.63
C ARG A 17 -4.37 -60.08 -25.81
N ARG A 18 -3.23 -59.86 -25.15
CA ARG A 18 -2.92 -58.76 -24.22
C ARG A 18 -3.08 -57.40 -24.90
N ILE A 19 -3.75 -56.45 -24.24
CA ILE A 19 -3.86 -55.04 -24.63
C ILE A 19 -2.88 -54.22 -23.77
N PRO A 20 -2.10 -53.30 -24.35
CA PRO A 20 -1.19 -52.45 -23.60
C PRO A 20 -1.94 -51.39 -22.79
N VAL A 21 -1.37 -51.05 -21.63
CA VAL A 21 -1.88 -50.06 -20.67
C VAL A 21 -2.00 -48.70 -21.36
N ALA A 22 -3.21 -48.15 -21.39
CA ALA A 22 -3.51 -46.85 -21.98
C ALA A 22 -2.87 -45.70 -21.19
N ALA A 23 -2.24 -44.79 -21.92
CA ALA A 23 -1.71 -43.52 -21.45
C ALA A 23 -2.80 -42.66 -20.76
N GLY A 24 -2.39 -41.95 -19.70
CA GLY A 24 -3.25 -41.20 -18.80
C GLY A 24 -4.14 -40.16 -19.47
N ARG A 25 -5.40 -40.10 -19.03
CA ARG A 25 -6.34 -39.02 -19.32
C ARG A 25 -5.70 -37.68 -18.94
N ALA A 26 -5.60 -36.76 -19.90
CA ALA A 26 -5.32 -35.36 -19.65
C ALA A 26 -6.30 -34.82 -18.58
N ARG A 27 -5.77 -34.36 -17.45
CA ARG A 27 -6.57 -33.80 -16.35
C ARG A 27 -7.22 -32.50 -16.84
N CYS A 28 -8.52 -32.53 -17.12
CA CYS A 28 -9.29 -31.35 -17.52
C CYS A 28 -9.12 -30.21 -16.49
N MET A 29 -8.69 -29.03 -16.95
CA MET A 29 -8.58 -27.82 -16.13
C MET A 29 -9.98 -27.32 -15.72
N ARG A 30 -10.11 -26.77 -14.52
CA ARG A 30 -11.35 -26.07 -14.13
C ARG A 30 -11.38 -24.70 -14.85
N PRO A 31 -12.58 -24.18 -15.17
CA PRO A 31 -12.70 -22.91 -15.89
C PRO A 31 -12.10 -21.75 -15.08
N GLN A 32 -11.24 -20.96 -15.72
CA GLN A 32 -10.73 -19.69 -15.20
C GLN A 32 -11.60 -18.56 -15.76
N ILE A 33 -12.72 -18.32 -15.09
CA ILE A 33 -13.80 -17.45 -15.58
C ILE A 33 -13.36 -16.00 -15.84
N ASN A 34 -12.28 -15.56 -15.18
CA ASN A 34 -11.76 -14.19 -15.27
C ASN A 34 -10.44 -14.13 -16.03
N ARG A 35 -10.02 -15.20 -16.73
CA ARG A 35 -8.81 -15.14 -17.56
C ARG A 35 -9.16 -14.79 -19.00
N LEU A 36 -8.53 -13.73 -19.48
CA LEU A 36 -8.59 -13.29 -20.86
C LEU A 36 -7.98 -14.35 -21.79
N PRO A 37 -8.47 -14.43 -23.05
CA PRO A 37 -7.96 -15.39 -24.02
C PRO A 37 -6.50 -15.10 -24.38
N GLU A 38 -5.79 -16.11 -24.89
CA GLU A 38 -4.37 -16.00 -25.25
C GLU A 38 -4.11 -14.97 -26.35
N ASN A 39 -5.06 -14.81 -27.27
CA ASN A 39 -4.99 -13.82 -28.34
C ASN A 39 -5.53 -12.45 -27.94
N ALA A 40 -5.70 -12.17 -26.64
CA ALA A 40 -6.13 -10.86 -26.17
C ALA A 40 -5.13 -9.78 -26.66
N PRO A 41 -5.59 -8.81 -27.47
CA PRO A 41 -4.72 -7.81 -28.08
C PRO A 41 -4.12 -6.85 -27.04
N LYS A 42 -3.19 -6.00 -27.49
CA LYS A 42 -2.54 -4.93 -26.71
C LYS A 42 -1.87 -5.40 -25.40
N GLY A 43 -1.37 -6.64 -25.38
CA GLY A 43 -0.56 -7.16 -24.27
C GLY A 43 -1.34 -7.66 -23.05
N PHE A 44 -2.67 -7.79 -23.15
CA PHE A 44 -3.52 -8.33 -22.07
C PHE A 44 -3.58 -9.86 -22.04
N ALA A 45 -2.72 -10.54 -22.81
CA ALA A 45 -2.59 -12.00 -22.80
C ALA A 45 -1.90 -12.55 -21.54
N GLY A 46 -1.26 -11.69 -20.74
CA GLY A 46 -0.51 -12.05 -19.54
C GLY A 46 0.95 -12.37 -19.85
N THR A 47 1.81 -11.36 -19.76
CA THR A 47 3.26 -11.47 -20.06
C THR A 47 4.08 -12.26 -19.04
N ALA A 48 3.54 -12.51 -17.85
CA ALA A 48 4.24 -13.17 -16.74
C ALA A 48 3.85 -14.65 -16.58
N ILE A 49 2.99 -15.20 -17.45
CA ILE A 49 2.51 -16.59 -17.37
C ILE A 49 2.93 -17.41 -18.60
N ASP A 50 3.11 -18.71 -18.40
CA ASP A 50 3.28 -19.69 -19.47
C ASP A 50 2.00 -20.54 -19.61
N ARG A 51 1.20 -20.21 -20.63
CA ARG A 51 -0.08 -20.87 -20.94
C ARG A 51 0.08 -22.34 -21.35
N ASN A 52 1.28 -22.78 -21.74
CA ASN A 52 1.57 -24.17 -22.09
C ASN A 52 1.89 -25.04 -20.86
N ARG A 53 2.05 -24.42 -19.68
CA ARG A 53 2.37 -25.10 -18.43
C ARG A 53 1.27 -24.90 -17.39
N PRO A 54 0.11 -25.56 -17.56
CA PRO A 54 -0.97 -25.47 -16.58
C PRO A 54 -0.55 -26.11 -15.26
N LEU A 55 -1.05 -25.55 -14.16
CA LEU A 55 -0.82 -26.05 -12.80
C LEU A 55 -2.12 -26.06 -11.98
N ARG A 56 -2.10 -26.80 -10.87
CA ARG A 56 -3.21 -26.88 -9.93
C ARG A 56 -2.70 -26.94 -8.50
N PHE A 57 -3.25 -26.11 -7.63
CA PHE A 57 -2.92 -26.10 -6.21
C PHE A 57 -4.20 -26.03 -5.36
N ARG A 58 -4.04 -26.15 -4.04
CA ARG A 58 -5.13 -26.01 -3.07
C ARG A 58 -4.97 -24.70 -2.31
N LEU A 59 -6.05 -23.93 -2.18
CA LEU A 59 -6.15 -22.77 -1.31
C LEU A 59 -7.32 -22.96 -0.37
N ASP A 60 -7.07 -23.04 0.93
CA ASP A 60 -8.10 -23.29 1.94
C ASP A 60 -8.95 -24.54 1.63
N GLY A 61 -8.28 -25.59 1.13
CA GLY A 61 -8.88 -26.85 0.71
C GLY A 61 -9.60 -26.80 -0.66
N ARG A 62 -9.65 -25.64 -1.32
CA ARG A 62 -10.26 -25.48 -2.66
C ARG A 62 -9.22 -25.67 -3.75
N ILE A 63 -9.57 -26.44 -4.77
CA ILE A 63 -8.72 -26.62 -5.95
C ILE A 63 -8.79 -25.36 -6.82
N VAL A 64 -7.65 -24.71 -7.01
CA VAL A 64 -7.44 -23.55 -7.90
C VAL A 64 -6.57 -23.99 -9.08
N SER A 65 -6.97 -23.61 -10.30
CA SER A 65 -6.18 -23.87 -11.51
C SER A 65 -5.48 -22.59 -11.95
N GLY A 66 -4.25 -22.72 -12.44
CA GLY A 66 -3.36 -21.62 -12.81
C GLY A 66 -2.44 -22.03 -13.96
N PHE A 67 -1.51 -21.15 -14.27
CA PHE A 67 -0.38 -21.39 -15.16
C PHE A 67 0.92 -21.12 -14.43
N ALA A 68 2.02 -21.75 -14.86
CA ALA A 68 3.34 -21.37 -14.38
C ALA A 68 3.56 -19.87 -14.57
N GLY A 69 4.06 -19.19 -13.54
CA GLY A 69 4.22 -17.74 -13.50
C GLY A 69 3.06 -16.99 -12.82
N ASP A 70 1.89 -17.60 -12.65
CA ASP A 70 0.86 -17.05 -11.76
C ASP A 70 1.40 -16.94 -10.33
N THR A 71 0.94 -15.92 -9.62
CA THR A 71 0.93 -15.89 -8.15
C THR A 71 -0.33 -16.56 -7.60
N VAL A 72 -0.32 -16.94 -6.32
CA VAL A 72 -1.50 -17.48 -5.64
C VAL A 72 -2.69 -16.52 -5.76
N LEU A 73 -2.46 -15.21 -5.66
CA LEU A 73 -3.47 -14.17 -5.87
C LEU A 73 -4.02 -14.16 -7.29
N SER A 74 -3.14 -14.08 -8.31
CA SER A 74 -3.58 -13.98 -9.71
C SER A 74 -4.38 -15.22 -10.15
N ALA A 75 -3.96 -16.42 -9.74
CA ALA A 75 -4.70 -17.65 -10.01
C ALA A 75 -6.04 -17.72 -9.27
N ALA A 76 -6.10 -17.21 -8.03
CA ALA A 76 -7.35 -17.13 -7.27
C ALA A 76 -8.36 -16.17 -7.96
N LEU A 77 -7.91 -14.98 -8.36
CA LEU A 77 -8.73 -14.02 -9.10
C LEU A 77 -9.18 -14.58 -10.46
N ALA A 78 -8.27 -15.23 -11.20
CA ALA A 78 -8.59 -15.90 -12.46
C ALA A 78 -9.66 -16.99 -12.30
N ALA A 79 -9.64 -17.71 -11.18
CA ALA A 79 -10.61 -18.74 -10.84
C ALA A 79 -11.95 -18.20 -10.29
N GLY A 80 -12.08 -16.88 -10.10
CA GLY A 80 -13.32 -16.25 -9.62
C GLY A 80 -13.36 -15.97 -8.12
N ILE A 81 -12.26 -16.16 -7.38
CA ILE A 81 -12.15 -15.75 -5.98
C ILE A 81 -11.79 -14.27 -5.95
N ASP A 82 -12.78 -13.41 -5.68
CA ASP A 82 -12.67 -11.95 -5.79
C ASP A 82 -12.98 -11.22 -4.48
N THR A 83 -13.26 -11.96 -3.41
CA THR A 83 -13.66 -11.41 -2.12
C THR A 83 -12.73 -11.93 -1.02
N VAL A 84 -12.16 -11.02 -0.24
CA VAL A 84 -11.34 -11.36 0.94
C VAL A 84 -12.24 -11.91 2.05
N GLY A 85 -13.28 -11.18 2.40
CA GLY A 85 -14.05 -11.41 3.61
C GLY A 85 -15.04 -10.29 3.86
N GLN A 86 -15.50 -10.18 5.11
CA GLN A 86 -16.43 -9.13 5.54
C GLN A 86 -15.80 -8.27 6.65
N HIS A 87 -15.95 -6.96 6.54
CA HIS A 87 -15.65 -5.97 7.57
C HIS A 87 -16.94 -5.21 7.88
N ARG A 88 -17.42 -5.27 9.13
CA ARG A 88 -18.68 -4.66 9.57
C ARG A 88 -19.85 -4.98 8.61
N ASP A 89 -20.02 -6.26 8.32
CA ASP A 89 -21.02 -6.82 7.38
C ASP A 89 -20.90 -6.40 5.90
N SER A 90 -19.92 -5.57 5.55
CA SER A 90 -19.61 -5.21 4.16
C SER A 90 -18.56 -6.16 3.57
N PRO A 91 -18.79 -6.76 2.38
CA PRO A 91 -17.76 -7.55 1.72
C PRO A 91 -16.63 -6.64 1.22
N ILE A 92 -15.39 -7.15 1.29
CA ILE A 92 -14.19 -6.47 0.80
C ILE A 92 -13.60 -7.25 -0.38
N GLY A 93 -13.40 -6.55 -1.49
CA GLY A 93 -12.78 -7.08 -2.70
C GLY A 93 -11.33 -7.50 -2.47
N LEU A 94 -10.95 -8.63 -3.09
CA LEU A 94 -9.58 -9.15 -3.13
C LEU A 94 -8.82 -8.43 -4.25
N THR A 95 -7.70 -7.79 -3.92
CA THR A 95 -6.87 -7.01 -4.86
C THR A 95 -5.38 -7.23 -4.59
N SER A 96 -4.50 -6.70 -5.45
CA SER A 96 -3.05 -6.72 -5.19
C SER A 96 -2.63 -5.91 -3.96
N ARG A 97 -3.47 -4.99 -3.47
CA ARG A 97 -3.21 -4.18 -2.27
C ARG A 97 -3.99 -4.65 -1.03
N ALA A 98 -5.08 -5.39 -1.24
CA ALA A 98 -5.94 -5.94 -0.20
C ALA A 98 -6.05 -7.46 -0.33
N HIS A 99 -5.04 -8.16 0.17
CA HIS A 99 -4.99 -9.61 0.20
C HIS A 99 -4.39 -10.08 1.54
N PRO A 100 -4.77 -11.27 2.03
CA PRO A 100 -4.21 -11.78 3.27
C PRO A 100 -2.79 -12.32 3.07
N ALA A 101 -2.14 -12.62 4.18
CA ALA A 101 -1.02 -13.56 4.21
C ALA A 101 -1.54 -15.00 4.07
N ILE A 102 -0.72 -15.87 3.50
CA ILE A 102 -0.97 -17.31 3.35
C ILE A 102 0.23 -18.07 3.94
N SER A 103 0.08 -19.36 4.18
CA SER A 103 1.19 -20.25 4.48
C SER A 103 0.95 -21.60 3.83
N HIS A 104 2.00 -22.41 3.68
CA HIS A 104 1.80 -23.83 3.36
C HIS A 104 1.01 -24.48 4.50
N ALA A 105 0.11 -25.41 4.18
CA ALA A 105 -0.77 -26.01 5.18
C ALA A 105 -0.01 -26.71 6.32
N SER A 106 1.17 -27.27 6.04
CA SER A 106 2.05 -27.86 7.05
C SER A 106 2.66 -26.84 8.02
N LEU A 107 2.58 -25.54 7.72
CA LEU A 107 3.23 -24.42 8.44
C LEU A 107 2.23 -23.30 8.78
N ALA A 108 0.93 -23.62 8.84
CA ALA A 108 -0.18 -22.66 8.86
C ALA A 108 -0.16 -21.64 10.01
N ASN A 109 0.52 -21.96 11.12
CA ASN A 109 0.49 -21.20 12.36
C ASN A 109 1.82 -20.55 12.72
N ASP A 110 2.84 -20.65 11.87
CA ASP A 110 4.15 -20.07 12.14
C ASP A 110 4.33 -18.77 11.34
N PRO A 111 4.37 -17.60 12.02
CA PRO A 111 4.63 -16.29 11.40
C PRO A 111 5.85 -16.27 10.48
N GLN A 112 6.87 -17.10 10.75
CA GLN A 112 8.11 -17.16 9.98
C GLN A 112 7.92 -17.69 8.56
N PHE A 113 6.88 -18.49 8.34
CA PHE A 113 6.57 -19.08 7.06
C PHE A 113 5.37 -18.42 6.38
N ALA A 114 4.84 -17.32 6.95
CA ALA A 114 3.81 -16.53 6.32
C ALA A 114 4.34 -15.88 5.02
N LEU A 115 3.55 -15.96 3.96
CA LEU A 115 3.87 -15.46 2.64
C LEU A 115 2.77 -14.48 2.17
N PRO A 116 3.11 -13.40 1.46
CA PRO A 116 2.11 -12.55 0.81
C PRO A 116 1.51 -13.25 -0.42
N MET A 117 0.19 -13.41 -0.43
CA MET A 117 -0.54 -14.05 -1.54
C MET A 117 -0.22 -13.45 -2.91
N ALA A 118 -0.05 -12.13 -2.99
CA ALA A 118 0.23 -11.39 -4.22
C ALA A 118 1.63 -11.62 -4.82
N ARG A 119 2.60 -12.11 -4.05
CA ARG A 119 3.97 -12.34 -4.52
C ARG A 119 4.37 -13.81 -4.51
N THR A 120 3.59 -14.67 -3.85
CA THR A 120 3.88 -16.10 -3.77
C THR A 120 3.53 -16.78 -5.09
N PRO A 121 4.48 -17.43 -5.78
CA PRO A 121 4.19 -18.18 -6.99
C PRO A 121 3.19 -19.30 -6.72
N ALA A 122 2.22 -19.49 -7.61
CA ALA A 122 1.41 -20.68 -7.63
C ALA A 122 2.27 -21.88 -8.06
N GLN A 123 2.16 -23.00 -7.35
CA GLN A 123 2.97 -24.19 -7.62
C GLN A 123 2.07 -25.42 -7.75
N ASP A 124 2.36 -26.27 -8.73
CA ASP A 124 1.58 -27.48 -8.93
C ASP A 124 1.65 -28.40 -7.70
N GLY A 125 0.50 -28.87 -7.24
CA GLY A 125 0.35 -29.72 -6.06
C GLY A 125 0.47 -29.01 -4.71
N ALA A 126 0.85 -27.73 -4.65
CA ALA A 126 0.99 -27.02 -3.38
C ALA A 126 -0.35 -26.90 -2.63
N GLU A 127 -0.28 -26.85 -1.30
CA GLU A 127 -1.44 -26.62 -0.45
C GLU A 127 -1.19 -25.40 0.44
N PHE A 128 -1.86 -24.31 0.10
CA PHE A 128 -1.85 -23.07 0.85
C PHE A 128 -3.10 -22.94 1.70
N VAL A 129 -2.93 -22.31 2.85
CA VAL A 129 -4.02 -21.86 3.71
C VAL A 129 -3.84 -20.39 4.03
N THR A 130 -4.94 -19.67 4.18
CA THR A 130 -4.89 -18.28 4.65
C THR A 130 -4.37 -18.26 6.10
N PHE A 131 -3.45 -17.35 6.40
CA PHE A 131 -2.75 -17.27 7.68
C PHE A 131 -3.62 -16.59 8.76
N GLY A 132 -3.54 -17.07 10.01
CA GLY A 132 -4.10 -16.37 11.18
C GLY A 132 -5.63 -16.25 11.23
N VAL A 133 -6.37 -17.23 10.69
CA VAL A 133 -7.79 -17.03 10.37
C VAL A 133 -8.76 -17.47 11.46
N GLU A 134 -9.55 -16.51 11.96
CA GLU A 134 -10.93 -16.74 12.37
C GLU A 134 -11.88 -16.67 11.17
N ARG A 135 -12.57 -17.78 10.87
CA ARG A 135 -13.56 -17.85 9.77
C ARG A 135 -14.96 -17.60 10.29
N SER A 136 -15.84 -17.08 9.43
CA SER A 136 -17.27 -17.12 9.71
C SER A 136 -17.75 -18.58 9.83
N ARG A 137 -18.27 -18.96 11.01
CA ARG A 137 -18.96 -20.23 11.23
C ARG A 137 -20.45 -20.00 10.97
N GLY A 138 -21.02 -20.66 9.96
CA GLY A 138 -22.46 -20.60 9.69
C GLY A 138 -22.85 -20.93 8.25
N MET A 139 -24.18 -21.01 8.02
CA MET A 139 -24.82 -21.29 6.73
C MET A 139 -24.50 -20.27 5.61
N ALA A 140 -23.79 -19.17 5.89
CA ALA A 140 -23.35 -18.20 4.89
C ALA A 140 -22.47 -18.82 3.77
N ARG A 141 -21.75 -19.92 4.06
CA ARG A 141 -21.03 -20.70 3.03
C ARG A 141 -21.95 -21.34 1.98
N LEU A 142 -23.22 -21.61 2.31
CA LEU A 142 -24.19 -22.17 1.35
C LEU A 142 -24.64 -21.13 0.31
N PHE A 143 -24.56 -19.83 0.62
CA PHE A 143 -25.10 -18.77 -0.23
C PHE A 143 -24.02 -18.00 -1.03
N GLN A 144 -22.73 -18.26 -0.83
CA GLN A 144 -21.63 -17.81 -1.70
C GLN A 144 -20.54 -18.89 -1.93
N PRO A 145 -20.88 -20.08 -2.45
CA PRO A 145 -19.89 -21.10 -2.71
C PRO A 145 -19.00 -20.71 -3.90
N GLY A 146 -17.78 -20.24 -3.63
CA GLY A 146 -16.69 -20.18 -4.63
C GLY A 146 -15.99 -18.83 -4.81
N ARG A 147 -16.58 -17.70 -4.42
CA ARG A 147 -16.03 -16.35 -4.70
C ARG A 147 -15.24 -15.71 -3.56
N THR A 148 -15.40 -16.18 -2.32
CA THR A 148 -14.83 -15.54 -1.13
C THR A 148 -13.84 -16.41 -0.36
N LEU A 149 -12.77 -15.83 0.18
CA LEU A 149 -11.89 -16.49 1.16
C LEU A 149 -12.57 -16.64 2.53
N GLY A 150 -13.60 -15.83 2.81
CA GLY A 150 -14.47 -15.97 3.98
C GLY A 150 -13.84 -15.51 5.31
N LEU A 151 -12.93 -14.53 5.25
CA LEU A 151 -12.29 -13.97 6.45
C LEU A 151 -13.25 -13.04 7.20
N LYS A 152 -13.16 -13.04 8.53
CA LYS A 152 -13.73 -11.98 9.37
C LYS A 152 -12.68 -10.88 9.55
N LEU A 153 -12.95 -9.70 9.03
CA LEU A 153 -12.00 -8.58 9.01
C LEU A 153 -12.15 -7.65 10.22
N ASP A 154 -13.12 -7.90 11.10
CA ASP A 154 -13.29 -7.18 12.37
C ASP A 154 -12.38 -7.72 13.49
N ALA A 155 -11.66 -8.82 13.24
CA ALA A 155 -10.67 -9.38 14.16
C ALA A 155 -9.42 -8.48 14.23
N ALA A 156 -8.56 -8.70 15.24
CA ALA A 156 -7.44 -7.79 15.51
C ALA A 156 -6.45 -7.60 14.34
N HIS A 157 -6.28 -8.59 13.45
CA HIS A 157 -5.16 -8.62 12.48
C HIS A 157 -5.41 -9.36 11.14
N PRO A 158 -6.52 -9.12 10.41
CA PRO A 158 -6.95 -9.98 9.31
C PRO A 158 -6.09 -9.89 8.03
N LEU A 159 -5.41 -8.76 7.81
CA LEU A 159 -4.49 -8.51 6.69
C LEU A 159 -3.07 -8.25 7.19
N SER A 160 -2.72 -8.88 8.31
CA SER A 160 -1.40 -8.75 8.92
C SER A 160 -0.28 -9.20 7.99
N ARG A 161 0.91 -8.67 8.25
CA ARG A 161 2.15 -9.02 7.58
C ARG A 161 3.13 -9.55 8.62
N PRO A 162 2.98 -10.82 9.05
CA PRO A 162 3.69 -11.35 10.22
C PRO A 162 5.21 -11.26 10.08
N TRP A 163 5.72 -11.34 8.85
CA TRP A 163 7.15 -11.18 8.55
C TRP A 163 7.75 -9.82 8.93
N ARG A 164 6.94 -8.78 9.19
CA ARG A 164 7.47 -7.45 9.56
C ARG A 164 8.13 -7.40 10.93
N THR A 165 7.79 -8.33 11.82
CA THR A 165 8.35 -8.41 13.17
C THR A 165 9.53 -9.38 13.27
N ILE A 166 9.84 -10.09 12.18
CA ILE A 166 10.91 -11.08 12.16
C ILE A 166 12.27 -10.38 11.98
N PRO A 167 13.30 -10.77 12.76
CA PRO A 167 14.67 -10.33 12.54
C PRO A 167 15.20 -10.73 11.16
N GLY A 168 15.98 -9.85 10.53
CA GLY A 168 16.60 -10.16 9.25
C GLY A 168 17.86 -11.00 9.40
N ALA A 169 18.04 -11.98 8.53
CA ALA A 169 19.32 -12.65 8.34
C ALA A 169 20.25 -11.74 7.53
N ALA A 170 21.51 -11.60 7.93
CA ALA A 170 22.46 -10.79 7.20
C ALA A 170 22.66 -11.30 5.75
N GLU A 171 22.64 -10.37 4.80
CA GLU A 171 23.03 -10.57 3.41
C GLU A 171 24.33 -9.81 3.10
N THR A 172 24.92 -10.08 1.93
CA THR A 172 26.16 -9.44 1.49
C THR A 172 25.99 -7.92 1.37
N THR A 173 26.99 -7.18 1.85
CA THR A 173 27.06 -5.72 1.75
C THR A 173 27.14 -5.27 0.29
N THR A 174 26.50 -4.15 -0.04
CA THR A 174 26.52 -3.52 -1.36
C THR A 174 26.86 -2.02 -1.23
N ASP A 175 27.49 -1.43 -2.24
CA ASP A 175 27.76 0.02 -2.20
C ASP A 175 26.50 0.86 -2.40
N LEU A 176 25.59 0.38 -3.26
CA LEU A 176 24.32 1.02 -3.58
C LEU A 176 23.17 0.01 -3.58
N LEU A 177 22.16 0.26 -2.76
CA LEU A 177 20.88 -0.44 -2.83
C LEU A 177 19.86 0.42 -3.59
N VAL A 178 19.24 -0.14 -4.63
CA VAL A 178 18.13 0.49 -5.35
C VAL A 178 16.84 -0.27 -5.07
N ILE A 179 15.81 0.41 -4.60
CA ILE A 179 14.53 -0.17 -4.19
C ILE A 179 13.45 0.19 -5.21
N GLY A 180 13.06 -0.78 -6.04
CA GLY A 180 12.01 -0.66 -7.06
C GLY A 180 12.53 -0.93 -8.47
N GLY A 181 11.96 -1.90 -9.17
CA GLY A 181 12.36 -2.33 -10.53
C GLY A 181 11.62 -1.61 -11.66
N GLY A 182 11.21 -0.36 -11.45
CA GLY A 182 10.63 0.51 -12.48
C GLY A 182 11.68 1.27 -13.28
N VAL A 183 11.26 2.11 -14.23
CA VAL A 183 12.18 2.89 -15.10
C VAL A 183 13.21 3.70 -14.32
N ALA A 184 12.81 4.31 -13.19
CA ALA A 184 13.71 5.09 -12.35
C ALA A 184 14.76 4.23 -11.65
N GLY A 185 14.35 3.09 -11.08
CA GLY A 185 15.26 2.18 -10.40
C GLY A 185 16.21 1.44 -11.35
N LEU A 186 15.74 1.06 -12.55
CA LEU A 186 16.62 0.49 -13.57
C LEU A 186 17.67 1.53 -14.03
N SER A 187 17.25 2.77 -14.24
CA SER A 187 18.16 3.87 -14.58
C SER A 187 19.18 4.13 -13.46
N ALA A 188 18.72 4.19 -12.21
CA ALA A 188 19.58 4.37 -11.04
C ALA A 188 20.59 3.22 -10.87
N ALA A 189 20.16 1.98 -11.08
CA ALA A 189 21.04 0.82 -10.97
C ALA A 189 22.15 0.84 -12.03
N LEU A 190 21.81 1.15 -13.29
CA LEU A 190 22.78 1.31 -14.37
C LEU A 190 23.72 2.50 -14.13
N ALA A 191 23.21 3.64 -13.64
CA ALA A 191 24.02 4.80 -13.30
C ALA A 191 25.00 4.50 -12.15
N GLY A 192 24.55 3.78 -11.12
CA GLY A 192 25.41 3.33 -10.02
C GLY A 192 26.52 2.38 -10.47
N ALA A 193 26.18 1.40 -11.31
CA ALA A 193 27.16 0.48 -11.88
C ALA A 193 28.20 1.22 -12.75
N ARG A 194 27.76 2.16 -13.60
CA ARG A 194 28.65 3.03 -14.40
C ARG A 194 29.54 3.93 -13.54
N ALA A 195 29.09 4.26 -12.33
CA ALA A 195 29.90 4.98 -11.35
C ALA A 195 30.90 4.09 -10.59
N GLY A 196 30.97 2.79 -10.90
CA GLY A 196 31.90 1.83 -10.31
C GLY A 196 31.41 1.20 -9.00
N LEU A 197 30.13 1.32 -8.67
CA LEU A 197 29.55 0.79 -7.44
C LEU A 197 29.06 -0.65 -7.62
N THR A 198 29.18 -1.47 -6.58
CA THR A 198 28.40 -2.71 -6.48
C THR A 198 26.94 -2.38 -6.15
N VAL A 199 26.01 -2.83 -7.00
CA VAL A 199 24.61 -2.46 -6.91
C VAL A 199 23.74 -3.67 -6.59
N THR A 200 22.85 -3.53 -5.62
CA THR A 200 21.75 -4.46 -5.42
C THR A 200 20.44 -3.79 -5.81
N LEU A 201 19.74 -4.31 -6.82
CA LEU A 201 18.41 -3.85 -7.22
C LEU A 201 17.35 -4.79 -6.66
N VAL A 202 16.45 -4.26 -5.82
CA VAL A 202 15.37 -5.02 -5.18
C VAL A 202 14.02 -4.68 -5.83
N GLU A 203 13.25 -5.71 -6.19
CA GLU A 203 11.88 -5.56 -6.73
C GLU A 203 10.91 -6.52 -6.02
N ALA A 204 9.78 -5.99 -5.57
CA ALA A 204 8.78 -6.73 -4.80
C ALA A 204 8.11 -7.84 -5.61
N ARG A 205 7.91 -7.62 -6.91
CA ARG A 205 7.30 -8.56 -7.86
C ARG A 205 8.31 -9.56 -8.39
N GLY A 206 7.83 -10.63 -9.01
CA GLY A 206 8.66 -11.64 -9.66
C GLY A 206 9.30 -11.20 -10.99
N PHE A 207 9.14 -9.94 -11.39
CA PHE A 207 9.62 -9.40 -12.66
C PHE A 207 9.93 -7.90 -12.53
N LEU A 208 10.84 -7.41 -13.37
CA LEU A 208 11.13 -5.98 -13.56
C LEU A 208 10.09 -5.35 -14.49
N GLY A 209 9.91 -4.02 -14.44
CA GLY A 209 8.94 -3.38 -15.33
C GLY A 209 8.32 -2.08 -14.85
N GLY A 210 8.04 -1.96 -13.55
CA GLY A 210 7.15 -0.92 -13.05
C GLY A 210 5.80 -0.88 -13.79
N HIS A 211 5.22 0.31 -13.88
CA HIS A 211 3.87 0.54 -14.44
C HIS A 211 3.85 1.48 -15.65
N SER A 212 5.01 1.79 -16.24
CA SER A 212 5.13 2.79 -17.33
C SER A 212 4.23 2.51 -18.54
N GLY A 213 3.92 1.25 -18.84
CA GLY A 213 3.04 0.89 -19.97
C GLY A 213 1.62 1.45 -19.88
N LEU A 214 1.09 1.65 -18.65
CA LEU A 214 -0.24 2.27 -18.46
C LEU A 214 -0.26 3.72 -18.93
N PHE A 215 0.86 4.46 -18.77
CA PHE A 215 0.94 5.89 -19.08
C PHE A 215 1.22 6.17 -20.56
N GLY A 216 1.72 5.17 -21.29
CA GLY A 216 1.94 5.25 -22.73
C GLY A 216 3.17 6.06 -23.13
N THR A 217 3.19 6.52 -24.38
CA THR A 217 4.29 7.28 -24.98
C THR A 217 4.02 8.79 -24.98
N GLN A 218 5.08 9.56 -24.74
CA GLN A 218 5.13 10.97 -25.12
C GLN A 218 5.88 11.15 -26.44
N GLU A 219 5.90 12.38 -26.97
CA GLU A 219 6.63 12.69 -28.20
C GLU A 219 8.14 12.59 -27.98
N GLY A 220 8.87 12.05 -28.98
CA GLY A 220 10.32 11.82 -28.88
C GLY A 220 10.74 10.65 -27.99
N GLU A 221 9.79 9.82 -27.57
CA GLU A 221 9.96 8.77 -26.57
C GLU A 221 9.65 7.38 -27.18
N ASP A 222 10.50 6.37 -26.94
CA ASP A 222 10.24 4.98 -27.36
C ASP A 222 8.95 4.42 -26.73
N ALA A 223 8.35 3.37 -27.27
CA ALA A 223 7.29 2.66 -26.56
C ALA A 223 7.74 2.21 -25.14
N PRO A 224 6.90 2.31 -24.09
CA PRO A 224 7.24 1.85 -22.74
C PRO A 224 7.80 0.44 -22.71
N GLU A 225 7.22 -0.46 -23.49
CA GLU A 225 7.61 -1.87 -23.58
C GLU A 225 9.02 -2.03 -24.15
N VAL A 226 9.38 -1.22 -25.16
CA VAL A 226 10.70 -1.22 -25.80
C VAL A 226 11.76 -0.68 -24.84
N SER A 227 11.51 0.49 -24.26
CA SER A 227 12.44 1.09 -23.28
C SER A 227 12.63 0.20 -22.06
N MET A 228 11.56 -0.43 -21.58
CA MET A 228 11.61 -1.36 -20.46
C MET A 228 12.42 -2.61 -20.79
N ALA A 229 12.14 -3.27 -21.93
CA ALA A 229 12.87 -4.45 -22.36
C ALA A 229 14.37 -4.15 -22.50
N ARG A 230 14.71 -2.98 -23.05
CA ARG A 230 16.10 -2.53 -23.17
C ARG A 230 16.74 -2.33 -21.80
N LEU A 231 16.14 -1.54 -20.91
CA LEU A 231 16.68 -1.26 -19.58
C LEU A 231 16.82 -2.52 -18.73
N SER A 232 15.82 -3.40 -18.73
CA SER A 232 15.89 -4.68 -18.02
C SER A 232 17.02 -5.56 -18.55
N ALA A 233 17.17 -5.67 -19.88
CA ALA A 233 18.23 -6.47 -20.48
C ALA A 233 19.64 -5.86 -20.31
N GLU A 234 19.77 -4.53 -20.17
CA GLU A 234 21.02 -3.89 -19.78
C GLU A 234 21.36 -4.23 -18.32
N VAL A 235 20.40 -4.11 -17.41
CA VAL A 235 20.58 -4.44 -15.99
C VAL A 235 20.95 -5.91 -15.77
N GLU A 236 20.28 -6.83 -16.45
CA GLU A 236 20.53 -8.28 -16.32
C GLU A 236 21.90 -8.71 -16.85
N ARG A 237 22.51 -7.94 -17.76
CA ARG A 237 23.85 -8.24 -18.32
C ARG A 237 24.99 -7.60 -17.54
N GLU A 238 24.70 -6.62 -16.68
CA GLU A 238 25.72 -5.89 -15.94
C GLU A 238 26.15 -6.68 -14.70
N ALA A 239 27.42 -7.12 -14.68
CA ALA A 239 27.96 -7.96 -13.62
C ALA A 239 28.04 -7.24 -12.26
N ALA A 240 28.11 -5.91 -12.26
CA ALA A 240 28.09 -5.12 -11.03
C ALA A 240 26.70 -5.03 -10.37
N ILE A 241 25.63 -5.48 -11.06
CA ILE A 241 24.25 -5.39 -10.56
C ILE A 241 23.73 -6.77 -10.15
N THR A 242 23.40 -6.94 -8.87
CA THR A 242 22.65 -8.08 -8.35
C THR A 242 21.16 -7.75 -8.31
N VAL A 243 20.35 -8.49 -9.06
CA VAL A 243 18.88 -8.31 -9.07
C VAL A 243 18.20 -9.29 -8.12
N LEU A 244 17.44 -8.76 -7.17
CA LEU A 244 16.62 -9.50 -6.23
C LEU A 244 15.13 -9.23 -6.48
N THR A 245 14.52 -10.02 -7.37
CA THR A 245 13.06 -10.04 -7.55
C THR A 245 12.37 -10.77 -6.39
N ALA A 246 11.05 -10.70 -6.35
CA ALA A 246 10.21 -11.27 -5.29
C ALA A 246 10.71 -10.89 -3.90
N THR A 247 11.22 -9.66 -3.74
CA THR A 247 11.87 -9.14 -2.53
C THR A 247 11.34 -7.74 -2.23
N GLN A 248 10.70 -7.55 -1.07
CA GLN A 248 10.09 -6.28 -0.70
C GLN A 248 10.78 -5.71 0.53
N VAL A 249 11.42 -4.56 0.37
CA VAL A 249 11.88 -3.76 1.51
C VAL A 249 10.66 -3.24 2.27
N PHE A 250 10.66 -3.41 3.58
CA PHE A 250 9.57 -2.93 4.44
C PHE A 250 10.06 -2.09 5.62
N SER A 251 11.37 -2.01 5.83
CA SER A 251 12.00 -1.13 6.81
C SER A 251 13.37 -0.70 6.30
N ILE A 252 13.76 0.53 6.60
CA ILE A 252 14.98 1.17 6.13
C ILE A 252 15.48 2.16 7.18
N ARG A 253 16.81 2.29 7.27
CA ARG A 253 17.51 3.36 7.96
C ARG A 253 18.84 3.61 7.21
N PRO A 254 19.54 4.72 7.45
CA PRO A 254 20.89 4.89 6.91
C PRO A 254 21.77 3.66 7.17
N GLY A 255 22.39 3.14 6.12
CA GLY A 255 23.26 1.96 6.18
C GLY A 255 22.59 0.59 6.09
N LEU A 256 21.26 0.48 6.23
CA LEU A 256 20.58 -0.81 6.34
C LEU A 256 19.14 -0.79 5.79
N ALA A 257 18.81 -1.78 4.96
CA ALA A 257 17.42 -2.07 4.59
C ALA A 257 17.05 -3.50 4.98
N ARG A 258 15.83 -3.66 5.51
CA ARG A 258 15.24 -4.97 5.82
C ARG A 258 14.16 -5.32 4.81
N ALA A 259 14.28 -6.51 4.23
CA ALA A 259 13.39 -6.99 3.18
C ALA A 259 12.82 -8.38 3.49
N HIS A 260 11.59 -8.62 3.03
CA HIS A 260 11.02 -9.96 2.96
C HIS A 260 11.19 -10.50 1.55
N ARG A 261 11.93 -11.60 1.39
CA ARG A 261 12.22 -12.30 0.14
C ARG A 261 11.44 -13.61 0.07
N ILE A 262 10.93 -13.95 -1.11
CA ILE A 262 10.34 -15.25 -1.38
C ILE A 262 11.35 -16.07 -2.18
N GLU A 263 11.84 -17.14 -1.56
CA GLU A 263 12.71 -18.12 -2.20
C GLU A 263 11.83 -19.28 -2.69
N THR A 264 12.02 -19.66 -3.96
CA THR A 264 11.20 -20.68 -4.60
C THR A 264 12.08 -21.83 -5.05
N ALA A 265 11.71 -23.04 -4.65
CA ALA A 265 12.26 -24.30 -5.14
C ALA A 265 11.09 -25.17 -5.65
N PRO A 266 11.34 -26.24 -6.44
CA PRO A 266 10.28 -27.11 -6.92
C PRO A 266 9.41 -27.64 -5.76
N GLY A 267 8.12 -27.30 -5.77
CA GLY A 267 7.14 -27.74 -4.77
C GLY A 267 7.18 -26.98 -3.43
N THR A 268 8.08 -26.01 -3.25
CA THR A 268 8.20 -25.24 -2.00
C THR A 268 8.47 -23.76 -2.25
N SER A 269 7.79 -22.90 -1.51
CA SER A 269 8.11 -21.45 -1.44
C SER A 269 8.30 -21.12 0.02
N ARG A 270 9.39 -20.42 0.34
CA ARG A 270 9.73 -20.01 1.71
C ARG A 270 9.93 -18.51 1.77
N GLY A 271 9.39 -17.90 2.82
CA GLY A 271 9.64 -16.52 3.17
C GLY A 271 10.93 -16.43 3.97
N ARG A 272 11.77 -15.46 3.66
CA ARG A 272 12.98 -15.14 4.43
C ARG A 272 13.04 -13.63 4.63
N VAL A 273 13.30 -13.21 5.86
CA VAL A 273 13.63 -11.82 6.14
C VAL A 273 15.14 -11.66 6.08
N ILE A 274 15.59 -10.67 5.31
CA ILE A 274 17.00 -10.39 5.08
C ILE A 274 17.32 -8.93 5.42
N ASP A 275 18.54 -8.72 5.91
CA ASP A 275 19.11 -7.42 6.21
C ASP A 275 20.23 -7.14 5.21
N ILE A 276 20.03 -6.12 4.36
CA ILE A 276 20.94 -5.70 3.30
C ILE A 276 21.67 -4.45 3.81
N ALA A 277 22.96 -4.60 4.12
CA ALA A 277 23.82 -3.47 4.47
C ALA A 277 24.20 -2.71 3.19
N ALA A 278 23.93 -1.40 3.16
CA ALA A 278 24.19 -0.57 1.99
C ALA A 278 24.66 0.82 2.38
N ALA A 279 25.80 1.26 1.85
CA ALA A 279 26.34 2.58 2.13
C ALA A 279 25.47 3.71 1.55
N ARG A 280 24.71 3.41 0.50
CA ARG A 280 23.82 4.34 -0.20
C ARG A 280 22.54 3.62 -0.58
N ILE A 281 21.40 4.30 -0.48
CA ILE A 281 20.09 3.73 -0.81
C ILE A 281 19.29 4.69 -1.69
N ILE A 282 18.74 4.19 -2.79
CA ILE A 282 17.79 4.92 -3.65
C ILE A 282 16.41 4.28 -3.52
N ILE A 283 15.42 5.09 -3.11
CA ILE A 283 14.02 4.69 -3.06
C ILE A 283 13.36 5.10 -4.39
N ALA A 284 13.07 4.10 -5.23
CA ALA A 284 12.42 4.24 -6.53
C ALA A 284 11.08 3.47 -6.56
N THR A 285 10.31 3.55 -5.47
CA THR A 285 9.06 2.80 -5.22
C THR A 285 7.87 3.27 -6.05
N GLY A 286 7.99 4.42 -6.72
CA GLY A 286 6.94 4.98 -7.57
C GLY A 286 5.85 5.72 -6.77
N ALA A 287 4.62 5.65 -7.26
CA ALA A 287 3.46 6.30 -6.65
C ALA A 287 2.31 5.30 -6.47
N LEU A 288 1.51 5.54 -5.43
CA LEU A 288 0.29 4.81 -5.12
C LEU A 288 -0.90 5.49 -5.79
N GLU A 289 -1.76 4.71 -6.43
CA GLU A 289 -3.09 5.18 -6.86
C GLU A 289 -3.94 5.46 -5.62
N ARG A 290 -4.65 6.59 -5.63
CA ARG A 290 -5.59 7.00 -4.56
C ARG A 290 -6.99 6.44 -4.84
N LEU A 291 -7.71 6.07 -3.78
CA LEU A 291 -9.06 5.52 -3.86
C LEU A 291 -10.09 6.66 -3.77
N PRO A 292 -10.94 6.90 -4.78
CA PRO A 292 -12.07 7.82 -4.64
C PRO A 292 -12.98 7.43 -3.47
N ILE A 293 -13.48 8.42 -2.76
CA ILE A 293 -14.20 8.21 -1.49
C ILE A 293 -15.70 8.24 -1.76
N PHE A 294 -16.33 7.07 -1.72
CA PHE A 294 -17.77 6.91 -1.85
C PHE A 294 -18.22 5.62 -1.16
N ALA A 295 -19.51 5.54 -0.83
CA ALA A 295 -20.08 4.38 -0.15
C ALA A 295 -19.93 3.12 -1.01
N GLY A 296 -19.30 2.07 -0.49
CA GLY A 296 -19.07 0.82 -1.23
C GLY A 296 -17.81 0.81 -2.11
N ASN A 297 -16.88 1.75 -1.93
CA ASN A 297 -15.64 1.86 -2.72
C ASN A 297 -14.65 0.69 -2.58
N ARG A 298 -14.95 -0.31 -1.74
CA ARG A 298 -14.17 -1.56 -1.60
C ARG A 298 -14.98 -2.83 -1.83
N LEU A 299 -16.19 -2.73 -2.37
CA LEU A 299 -16.97 -3.92 -2.73
C LEU A 299 -16.23 -4.76 -3.79
N PRO A 300 -16.38 -6.11 -3.79
CA PRO A 300 -15.87 -6.95 -4.87
C PRO A 300 -16.34 -6.46 -6.24
N GLY A 301 -15.40 -6.27 -7.17
CA GLY A 301 -15.66 -5.67 -8.49
C GLY A 301 -15.33 -4.17 -8.59
N VAL A 302 -15.09 -3.47 -7.47
CA VAL A 302 -14.49 -2.13 -7.48
C VAL A 302 -12.97 -2.29 -7.45
N THR A 303 -12.25 -1.75 -8.44
CA THR A 303 -10.78 -1.90 -8.52
C THR A 303 -10.11 -0.64 -9.03
N GLY A 304 -8.91 -0.35 -8.54
CA GLY A 304 -8.04 0.69 -9.09
C GLY A 304 -7.64 0.43 -10.55
N CYS A 305 -7.43 1.49 -11.33
CA CYS A 305 -7.01 1.35 -12.73
C CYS A 305 -5.61 0.75 -12.83
N LEU A 306 -4.70 1.11 -11.92
CA LEU A 306 -3.34 0.57 -11.92
C LEU A 306 -3.33 -0.95 -11.68
N ASP A 307 -4.11 -1.40 -10.70
CA ASP A 307 -4.25 -2.83 -10.36
C ASP A 307 -4.92 -3.63 -11.48
N ALA A 308 -5.99 -3.08 -12.07
CA ALA A 308 -6.65 -3.71 -13.22
C ALA A 308 -5.73 -3.85 -14.43
N TYR A 309 -4.93 -2.82 -14.73
CA TYR A 309 -3.93 -2.86 -15.79
C TYR A 309 -2.85 -3.92 -15.51
N GLU A 310 -2.29 -3.95 -14.30
CA GLU A 310 -1.25 -4.92 -13.96
C GLU A 310 -1.75 -6.36 -14.04
N LEU A 311 -2.94 -6.64 -13.48
CA LEU A 311 -3.55 -7.97 -13.55
C LEU A 311 -3.78 -8.44 -14.99
N ALA A 312 -4.25 -7.54 -15.86
CA ALA A 312 -4.47 -7.85 -17.26
C ALA A 312 -3.15 -8.03 -18.03
N ALA A 313 -2.24 -7.07 -17.95
CA ALA A 313 -1.00 -7.08 -18.72
C ALA A 313 -0.01 -8.19 -18.28
N ARG A 314 0.01 -8.53 -16.99
CA ARG A 314 0.94 -9.52 -16.43
C ARG A 314 0.36 -10.91 -16.35
N TYR A 315 -0.89 -11.05 -15.95
CA TYR A 315 -1.49 -12.37 -15.69
C TYR A 315 -2.67 -12.69 -16.60
N GLY A 316 -3.08 -11.77 -17.47
CA GLY A 316 -4.26 -11.93 -18.32
C GLY A 316 -5.55 -12.03 -17.51
N VAL A 317 -5.60 -11.39 -16.34
CA VAL A 317 -6.74 -11.49 -15.42
C VAL A 317 -7.60 -10.24 -15.49
N TRP A 318 -8.89 -10.42 -15.80
CA TRP A 318 -9.92 -9.39 -15.78
C TRP A 318 -11.24 -9.96 -15.27
N THR A 319 -11.81 -9.33 -14.24
CA THR A 319 -13.08 -9.74 -13.66
C THR A 319 -14.26 -9.18 -14.44
N GLY A 320 -15.17 -10.04 -14.91
CA GLY A 320 -16.36 -9.61 -15.67
C GLY A 320 -16.09 -9.35 -17.15
N GLN A 321 -17.12 -8.94 -17.89
CA GLN A 321 -17.06 -8.62 -19.32
C GLN A 321 -17.39 -7.16 -19.60
N ARG A 322 -18.06 -6.47 -18.66
CA ARG A 322 -18.45 -5.07 -18.77
C ARG A 322 -17.88 -4.25 -17.62
N ALA A 323 -17.45 -3.03 -17.93
CA ALA A 323 -16.89 -2.11 -16.95
C ALA A 323 -17.40 -0.69 -17.13
N ILE A 324 -17.55 -0.01 -16.00
CA ILE A 324 -17.65 1.45 -15.92
C ILE A 324 -16.33 1.96 -15.37
N VAL A 325 -15.87 3.11 -15.85
CA VAL A 325 -14.68 3.79 -15.33
C VAL A 325 -15.12 5.07 -14.61
N ALA A 326 -14.62 5.32 -13.41
CA ALA A 326 -14.81 6.56 -12.68
C ALA A 326 -13.46 7.19 -12.38
N THR A 327 -13.23 8.42 -12.87
CA THR A 327 -11.89 9.01 -12.84
C THR A 327 -11.93 10.53 -12.84
N GLY A 328 -10.86 11.14 -12.34
CA GLY A 328 -10.46 12.52 -12.64
C GLY A 328 -9.11 12.60 -13.35
N SER A 329 -8.60 11.50 -13.89
CA SER A 329 -7.21 11.34 -14.33
C SER A 329 -7.09 10.73 -15.74
N SER A 330 -6.19 11.27 -16.55
CA SER A 330 -6.03 10.88 -17.97
C SER A 330 -5.69 9.39 -18.22
N PRO A 331 -4.81 8.73 -17.44
CA PRO A 331 -4.46 7.31 -17.64
C PRO A 331 -5.64 6.33 -17.59
N ALA A 332 -6.73 6.67 -16.90
CA ALA A 332 -7.92 5.82 -16.84
C ALA A 332 -8.61 5.69 -18.22
N TYR A 333 -8.58 6.74 -19.05
CA TYR A 333 -9.07 6.68 -20.44
C TYR A 333 -8.23 5.75 -21.30
N ARG A 334 -6.91 5.75 -21.09
CA ARG A 334 -6.01 4.84 -21.78
C ARG A 334 -6.32 3.38 -21.42
N LEU A 335 -6.53 3.10 -20.13
CA LEU A 335 -6.96 1.76 -19.71
C LEU A 335 -8.30 1.36 -20.34
N ALA A 336 -9.27 2.28 -20.41
CA ALA A 336 -10.55 2.02 -21.05
C ALA A 336 -10.40 1.60 -22.53
N MET A 337 -9.54 2.30 -23.29
CA MET A 337 -9.26 1.93 -24.68
C MET A 337 -8.54 0.58 -24.80
N LEU A 338 -7.52 0.32 -23.96
CA LEU A 338 -6.82 -0.97 -23.93
C LEU A 338 -7.77 -2.14 -23.59
N ALA A 339 -8.69 -1.92 -22.66
CA ALA A 339 -9.70 -2.89 -22.28
C ALA A 339 -10.72 -3.12 -23.42
N SER A 340 -11.17 -2.05 -24.09
CA SER A 340 -12.04 -2.14 -25.26
C SER A 340 -11.39 -2.94 -26.40
N ASP A 341 -10.12 -2.66 -26.70
CA ASP A 341 -9.33 -3.44 -27.66
C ASP A 341 -9.29 -4.91 -27.27
N ALA A 342 -9.14 -5.22 -25.98
CA ALA A 342 -9.14 -6.57 -25.45
C ALA A 342 -10.53 -7.26 -25.42
N GLY A 343 -11.57 -6.62 -25.97
CA GLY A 343 -12.93 -7.15 -26.06
C GLY A 343 -13.78 -6.97 -24.81
N ILE A 344 -13.35 -6.14 -23.86
CA ILE A 344 -14.13 -5.80 -22.67
C ILE A 344 -15.06 -4.64 -23.00
N GLY A 345 -16.36 -4.79 -22.71
CA GLY A 345 -17.34 -3.74 -22.93
C GLY A 345 -17.16 -2.58 -21.95
N ILE A 346 -16.72 -1.42 -22.43
CA ILE A 346 -16.69 -0.19 -21.62
C ILE A 346 -18.00 0.56 -21.80
N ASP A 347 -18.88 0.47 -20.81
CA ASP A 347 -20.23 1.04 -20.87
C ASP A 347 -20.21 2.56 -20.81
N ARG A 348 -19.34 3.11 -19.94
CA ARG A 348 -19.26 4.54 -19.66
C ARG A 348 -17.98 4.92 -18.92
N ILE A 349 -17.50 6.13 -19.19
CA ILE A 349 -16.53 6.84 -18.34
C ILE A 349 -17.26 7.97 -17.60
N LEU A 350 -17.29 7.89 -16.26
CA LEU A 350 -17.72 8.92 -15.34
C LEU A 350 -16.50 9.79 -15.03
N GLU A 351 -16.52 11.01 -15.54
CA GLU A 351 -15.42 11.96 -15.42
C GLU A 351 -15.80 13.01 -14.39
N ALA A 352 -15.02 13.12 -13.32
CA ALA A 352 -15.31 14.04 -12.22
C ALA A 352 -15.17 15.51 -12.65
N ARG A 353 -14.30 15.81 -13.62
CA ARG A 353 -14.07 17.17 -14.12
C ARG A 353 -15.17 17.58 -15.12
N PRO A 354 -15.85 18.72 -14.93
CA PRO A 354 -16.90 19.17 -15.84
C PRO A 354 -16.37 19.59 -17.21
N GLU A 355 -15.21 20.22 -17.24
CA GLU A 355 -14.54 20.69 -18.45
C GLU A 355 -13.17 20.03 -18.54
N SER A 356 -13.08 18.92 -19.28
CA SER A 356 -11.84 18.19 -19.47
C SER A 356 -11.55 17.95 -20.95
N ALA A 357 -10.28 18.13 -21.30
CA ALA A 357 -9.74 17.91 -22.62
C ALA A 357 -8.40 17.19 -22.48
N SER A 358 -8.21 16.11 -23.21
CA SER A 358 -6.90 15.48 -23.39
C SER A 358 -6.92 14.66 -24.67
N ARG A 359 -5.75 14.31 -25.18
CA ARG A 359 -5.65 13.37 -26.30
C ARG A 359 -6.34 12.04 -26.00
N PHE A 360 -6.24 11.53 -24.76
CA PHE A 360 -6.91 10.29 -24.36
C PHE A 360 -8.43 10.43 -24.32
N ILE A 361 -8.95 11.59 -23.90
CA ILE A 361 -10.38 11.91 -23.95
C ILE A 361 -10.85 11.98 -25.40
N ALA A 362 -10.11 12.64 -26.29
CA ALA A 362 -10.45 12.75 -27.70
C ALA A 362 -10.43 11.38 -28.40
N PHE A 363 -9.38 10.57 -28.18
CA PHE A 363 -9.29 9.22 -28.74
C PHE A 363 -10.40 8.31 -28.23
N SER A 364 -10.71 8.32 -26.93
CA SER A 364 -11.79 7.47 -26.41
C SER A 364 -13.18 7.82 -26.97
N ARG A 365 -13.43 9.08 -27.36
CA ARG A 365 -14.64 9.45 -28.12
C ARG A 365 -14.66 8.81 -29.51
N ALA A 366 -13.51 8.75 -30.19
CA ALA A 366 -13.38 8.07 -31.47
C ALA A 366 -13.58 6.54 -31.36
N TYR A 367 -13.32 5.95 -30.19
CA TYR A 367 -13.69 4.55 -29.89
C TYR A 367 -15.20 4.37 -29.63
N GLY A 368 -15.98 5.44 -29.58
CA GLY A 368 -17.41 5.40 -29.26
C GLY A 368 -17.72 5.19 -27.77
N ILE A 369 -16.74 5.38 -26.88
CA ILE A 369 -16.94 5.20 -25.44
C ILE A 369 -17.74 6.39 -24.90
N VAL A 370 -18.88 6.11 -24.27
CA VAL A 370 -19.76 7.16 -23.75
C VAL A 370 -19.12 7.81 -22.52
N GLN A 371 -19.07 9.15 -22.52
CA GLN A 371 -18.50 9.95 -21.43
C GLN A 371 -19.60 10.71 -20.68
N SER A 372 -19.40 10.90 -19.38
CA SER A 372 -20.25 11.67 -18.47
C SER A 372 -19.36 12.65 -17.70
N PRO A 373 -19.01 13.81 -18.28
CA PRO A 373 -18.25 14.84 -17.60
C PRO A 373 -19.01 15.41 -16.39
N GLY A 374 -18.29 15.93 -15.41
CA GLY A 374 -18.84 16.45 -14.16
C GLY A 374 -19.62 15.42 -13.31
N THR A 375 -19.38 14.12 -13.50
CA THR A 375 -20.15 13.06 -12.85
C THR A 375 -19.30 12.29 -11.84
N VAL A 376 -19.67 12.39 -10.57
CA VAL A 376 -19.06 11.66 -9.45
C VAL A 376 -19.93 10.47 -9.04
N VAL A 377 -19.31 9.35 -8.68
CA VAL A 377 -19.98 8.19 -8.08
C VAL A 377 -20.40 8.55 -6.66
N ALA A 378 -21.70 8.50 -6.38
CA ALA A 378 -22.25 8.75 -5.06
C ALA A 378 -22.14 7.51 -4.15
N SER A 379 -22.52 6.36 -4.68
CA SER A 379 -22.49 5.09 -3.95
C SER A 379 -22.49 3.90 -4.90
N VAL A 380 -22.03 2.77 -4.38
CA VAL A 380 -22.07 1.48 -5.05
C VAL A 380 -22.70 0.45 -4.12
N GLY A 381 -23.67 -0.28 -4.66
CA GLY A 381 -24.28 -1.43 -4.02
C GLY A 381 -24.10 -2.70 -4.84
N THR A 382 -24.68 -3.80 -4.35
CA THR A 382 -24.78 -5.05 -5.11
C THR A 382 -26.20 -5.25 -5.60
N VAL A 383 -26.36 -5.73 -6.84
CA VAL A 383 -27.68 -6.03 -7.41
C VAL A 383 -28.25 -7.30 -6.76
N ARG A 384 -29.58 -7.35 -6.58
CA ARG A 384 -30.30 -8.55 -6.11
C ARG A 384 -29.97 -9.75 -7.02
N GLY A 385 -29.48 -10.84 -6.42
CA GLY A 385 -28.98 -12.02 -7.16
C GLY A 385 -27.45 -12.18 -7.11
N GLY A 386 -26.71 -11.14 -6.71
CA GLY A 386 -25.26 -11.17 -6.49
C GLY A 386 -24.44 -11.09 -7.79
N GLY A 387 -23.20 -10.58 -7.68
CA GLY A 387 -22.21 -10.61 -8.76
C GLY A 387 -22.16 -9.38 -9.68
N LEU A 388 -23.19 -8.52 -9.69
CA LEU A 388 -23.18 -7.23 -10.40
C LEU A 388 -23.21 -6.05 -9.42
N LEU A 389 -22.59 -4.95 -9.83
CA LEU A 389 -22.57 -3.69 -9.11
C LEU A 389 -23.68 -2.77 -9.58
N ALA A 390 -24.33 -2.11 -8.62
CA ALA A 390 -25.27 -1.02 -8.82
C ALA A 390 -24.56 0.30 -8.51
N VAL A 391 -24.28 1.11 -9.51
CA VAL A 391 -23.55 2.38 -9.39
C VAL A 391 -24.53 3.55 -9.45
N HIS A 392 -24.53 4.37 -8.40
CA HIS A 392 -25.32 5.59 -8.28
C HIS A 392 -24.42 6.81 -8.42
N THR A 393 -24.90 7.85 -9.11
CA THR A 393 -24.12 9.07 -9.40
C THR A 393 -24.75 10.30 -8.73
N GLN A 394 -23.93 11.24 -8.26
CA GLN A 394 -24.40 12.41 -7.49
C GLN A 394 -25.13 13.46 -8.37
N ASN A 395 -24.57 13.75 -9.54
CA ASN A 395 -24.97 14.92 -10.36
C ASN A 395 -25.96 14.60 -11.49
N ARG A 396 -26.50 13.38 -11.53
CA ARG A 396 -27.42 12.94 -12.57
C ARG A 396 -28.65 12.33 -11.92
N GLN A 397 -29.78 13.03 -11.98
CA GLN A 397 -31.10 12.43 -11.73
C GLN A 397 -31.32 11.39 -12.83
N GLY A 398 -31.11 10.12 -12.52
CA GLY A 398 -31.07 9.05 -13.51
C GLY A 398 -30.99 7.66 -12.89
N SER A 399 -31.33 6.68 -13.72
CA SER A 399 -31.35 5.26 -13.41
C SER A 399 -29.99 4.74 -12.92
N THR A 400 -30.02 3.87 -11.90
CA THR A 400 -28.88 3.05 -11.46
C THR A 400 -28.15 2.43 -12.65
N LEU A 401 -26.83 2.65 -12.73
CA LEU A 401 -25.99 1.98 -13.72
C LEU A 401 -25.63 0.58 -13.20
N VAL A 402 -25.72 -0.44 -14.04
CA VAL A 402 -25.37 -1.82 -13.66
C VAL A 402 -24.17 -2.28 -14.47
N THR A 403 -23.16 -2.81 -13.78
CA THR A 403 -21.90 -3.27 -14.40
C THR A 403 -21.32 -4.47 -13.64
N ASP A 404 -20.47 -5.26 -14.29
CA ASP A 404 -19.72 -6.32 -13.60
C ASP A 404 -18.60 -5.72 -12.75
N ARG A 405 -17.96 -4.66 -13.26
CA ARG A 405 -16.79 -4.02 -12.68
C ARG A 405 -16.89 -2.50 -12.70
N LEU A 406 -16.41 -1.86 -11.64
CA LEU A 406 -16.18 -0.43 -11.57
C LEU A 406 -14.67 -0.18 -11.41
N LEU A 407 -14.05 0.40 -12.44
CA LEU A 407 -12.68 0.87 -12.37
C LEU A 407 -12.67 2.28 -11.78
N VAL A 408 -11.81 2.52 -10.80
CA VAL A 408 -11.68 3.82 -10.14
C VAL A 408 -10.25 4.34 -10.24
N CYS A 409 -10.08 5.65 -10.38
CA CYS A 409 -8.76 6.28 -10.33
C CYS A 409 -8.88 7.67 -9.69
N GLY A 410 -8.35 7.80 -8.47
CA GLY A 410 -8.40 9.01 -7.65
C GLY A 410 -7.13 9.87 -7.72
N GLY A 411 -6.25 9.65 -8.70
CA GLY A 411 -4.96 10.32 -8.80
C GLY A 411 -3.84 9.58 -8.05
N TRP A 412 -2.72 10.28 -7.81
CA TRP A 412 -1.43 9.67 -7.49
C TRP A 412 -0.76 10.30 -6.27
N GLN A 413 -0.37 9.46 -5.31
CA GLN A 413 0.41 9.83 -4.13
C GLN A 413 1.80 9.20 -4.23
N PRO A 414 2.91 9.97 -4.31
CA PRO A 414 4.26 9.43 -4.17
C PRO A 414 4.35 8.44 -3.00
N ASP A 415 4.95 7.26 -3.22
CA ASP A 415 5.09 6.25 -2.17
C ASP A 415 6.24 6.61 -1.23
N LEU A 416 5.91 7.49 -0.27
CA LEU A 416 6.82 7.97 0.76
C LEU A 416 6.90 7.04 1.98
N THR A 417 6.36 5.82 1.90
CA THR A 417 6.31 4.90 3.05
C THR A 417 7.70 4.61 3.59
N LEU A 418 8.65 4.24 2.73
CA LEU A 418 10.03 3.97 3.15
C LEU A 418 10.78 5.25 3.52
N TRP A 419 10.46 6.37 2.89
CA TRP A 419 11.02 7.69 3.23
C TRP A 419 10.68 8.08 4.67
N HIS A 420 9.41 7.95 5.09
CA HIS A 420 8.99 8.21 6.46
C HIS A 420 9.59 7.22 7.46
N ILE A 421 9.68 5.93 7.10
CA ILE A 421 10.35 4.93 7.96
C ILE A 421 11.83 5.28 8.17
N ALA A 422 12.51 5.85 7.16
CA ALA A 422 13.88 6.33 7.27
C ALA A 422 14.02 7.62 8.12
N GLY A 423 12.92 8.23 8.55
CA GLY A 423 12.89 9.50 9.28
C GLY A 423 12.67 10.74 8.42
N GLY A 424 12.41 10.57 7.12
CA GLY A 424 12.22 11.66 6.16
C GLY A 424 10.94 12.47 6.39
N ALA A 425 11.05 13.79 6.19
CA ALA A 425 9.94 14.73 6.33
C ALA A 425 9.12 14.83 5.03
N SER A 426 7.87 15.28 5.14
CA SER A 426 7.05 15.65 3.98
C SER A 426 6.18 16.85 4.32
N ALA A 427 5.57 17.46 3.31
CA ALA A 427 4.50 18.42 3.48
C ALA A 427 3.41 18.21 2.43
N TRP A 428 2.23 18.77 2.68
CA TRP A 428 1.17 18.81 1.70
C TRP A 428 1.50 19.81 0.59
N ASP A 429 1.53 19.32 -0.65
CA ASP A 429 1.61 20.14 -1.86
C ASP A 429 0.16 20.43 -2.31
N ALA A 430 -0.34 21.61 -1.97
CA ALA A 430 -1.72 22.01 -2.25
C ALA A 430 -2.01 22.11 -3.76
N ASP A 431 -1.02 22.51 -4.55
CA ASP A 431 -1.16 22.64 -6.00
C ASP A 431 -1.33 21.26 -6.66
N ARG A 432 -0.67 20.25 -6.11
CA ARG A 432 -0.73 18.86 -6.62
C ARG A 432 -1.67 17.94 -5.85
N GLY A 433 -2.27 18.40 -4.75
CA GLY A 433 -3.20 17.62 -3.93
C GLY A 433 -2.62 16.32 -3.38
N ARG A 434 -1.35 16.34 -2.91
CA ARG A 434 -0.61 15.16 -2.43
C ARG A 434 0.49 15.51 -1.45
N LEU A 435 0.96 14.54 -0.66
CA LEU A 435 2.18 14.69 0.13
C LEU A 435 3.43 14.64 -0.77
N ALA A 436 4.36 15.55 -0.54
CA ALA A 436 5.66 15.62 -1.19
C ALA A 436 6.79 15.55 -0.15
N ALA A 437 7.86 14.82 -0.46
CA ALA A 437 9.03 14.71 0.41
C ALA A 437 9.72 16.06 0.61
N GLN A 438 10.32 16.26 1.78
CA GLN A 438 11.08 17.45 2.14
C GLN A 438 12.36 17.08 2.86
N GLY A 439 13.38 17.92 2.65
CA GLY A 439 14.71 17.73 3.24
C GLY A 439 15.46 16.57 2.59
N ASP A 440 16.62 16.30 3.17
CA ASP A 440 17.52 15.24 2.75
C ASP A 440 17.75 14.28 3.91
N ILE A 441 18.03 13.02 3.60
CA ILE A 441 18.51 12.03 4.56
C ILE A 441 19.88 11.59 4.09
N ASP A 442 20.88 11.68 4.96
CA ASP A 442 22.22 11.21 4.66
C ASP A 442 22.17 9.76 4.14
N SER A 443 22.84 9.50 3.03
CA SER A 443 22.90 8.22 2.32
C SER A 443 21.60 7.70 1.68
N ILE A 444 20.49 8.44 1.72
CA ILE A 444 19.20 8.01 1.13
C ILE A 444 18.66 9.08 0.17
N ALA A 445 18.38 8.69 -1.08
CA ALA A 445 17.76 9.57 -2.09
C ALA A 445 16.47 8.97 -2.64
N LEU A 446 15.60 9.84 -3.17
CA LEU A 446 14.38 9.45 -3.88
C LEU A 446 14.60 9.54 -5.39
N ALA A 447 13.96 8.65 -6.16
CA ALA A 447 13.95 8.71 -7.62
C ALA A 447 12.57 8.38 -8.20
N GLY A 448 12.32 8.83 -9.44
CA GLY A 448 11.07 8.56 -10.13
C GLY A 448 9.86 9.22 -9.49
N SER A 449 8.69 8.60 -9.60
CA SER A 449 7.45 9.13 -9.03
C SER A 449 7.45 9.18 -7.50
N ALA A 450 8.34 8.44 -6.83
CA ALA A 450 8.54 8.59 -5.38
C ALA A 450 9.17 9.96 -5.04
N ALA A 451 10.03 10.49 -5.91
CA ALA A 451 10.58 11.84 -5.83
C ALA A 451 9.64 12.93 -6.38
N GLY A 452 8.43 12.56 -6.84
CA GLY A 452 7.43 13.49 -7.35
C GLY A 452 7.43 13.69 -8.86
N TYR A 453 8.37 13.09 -9.61
CA TYR A 453 8.41 13.16 -11.08
C TYR A 453 7.27 12.37 -11.72
N PHE A 454 6.60 12.97 -12.70
CA PHE A 454 5.38 12.40 -13.28
C PHE A 454 5.63 11.64 -14.59
N THR A 455 6.45 12.21 -15.48
CA THR A 455 6.69 11.62 -16.79
C THR A 455 7.71 10.49 -16.75
N ARG A 456 7.69 9.65 -17.78
CA ARG A 456 8.68 8.59 -17.92
C ARG A 456 10.09 9.16 -18.11
N ARG A 457 10.26 10.21 -18.93
CA ARG A 457 11.53 10.94 -19.08
C ARG A 457 12.06 11.45 -17.74
N GLY A 458 11.24 12.18 -16.98
CA GLY A 458 11.61 12.67 -15.65
C GLY A 458 11.96 11.54 -14.70
N CYS A 459 11.22 10.42 -14.74
CA CYS A 459 11.54 9.25 -13.92
C CYS A 459 12.88 8.59 -14.29
N ILE A 460 13.22 8.49 -15.57
CA ILE A 460 14.50 7.91 -16.01
C ILE A 460 15.66 8.83 -15.59
N GLN A 461 15.56 10.14 -15.85
CA GLN A 461 16.61 11.09 -15.54
C GLN A 461 16.84 11.23 -14.04
N SER A 462 15.77 11.25 -13.24
CA SER A 462 15.89 11.30 -11.77
C SER A 462 16.56 10.08 -11.16
N GLY A 463 16.50 8.91 -11.82
CA GLY A 463 17.26 7.74 -11.39
C GLY A 463 18.77 7.97 -11.41
N ALA A 464 19.29 8.59 -12.47
CA ALA A 464 20.71 8.91 -12.59
C ALA A 464 21.10 10.09 -11.66
N ASP A 465 20.26 11.12 -11.58
CA ASP A 465 20.47 12.27 -10.71
C ASP A 465 20.52 11.87 -9.21
N ALA A 466 19.70 10.90 -8.78
CA ALA A 466 19.76 10.38 -7.41
C ALA A 466 21.12 9.71 -7.09
N VAL A 467 21.78 9.09 -8.08
CA VAL A 467 23.14 8.55 -7.92
C VAL A 467 24.15 9.69 -7.76
N ASP A 468 24.06 10.73 -8.59
CA ASP A 468 24.95 11.90 -8.50
C ASP A 468 24.77 12.64 -7.17
N GLN A 469 23.53 12.78 -6.67
CA GLN A 469 23.24 13.31 -5.33
C GLN A 469 23.97 12.53 -4.25
N LEU A 470 23.86 11.19 -4.23
CA LEU A 470 24.49 10.34 -3.21
C LEU A 470 26.01 10.24 -3.33
N LEU A 471 26.58 10.63 -4.46
CA LEU A 471 28.02 10.71 -4.68
C LEU A 471 28.59 12.12 -4.50
N GLY A 472 27.75 13.11 -4.18
CA GLY A 472 28.18 14.51 -4.07
C GLY A 472 28.72 15.09 -5.38
N ARG A 473 28.24 14.58 -6.52
CA ARG A 473 28.62 15.05 -7.85
C ARG A 473 27.73 16.22 -8.28
N GLU A 474 28.18 16.94 -9.31
CA GLU A 474 27.38 17.99 -9.94
C GLU A 474 26.09 17.37 -10.50
N ARG A 475 24.95 17.86 -10.00
CA ARG A 475 23.62 17.38 -10.39
C ARG A 475 23.15 18.06 -11.66
N ARG A 476 22.46 17.30 -12.50
CA ARG A 476 21.83 17.82 -13.72
C ARG A 476 20.34 18.03 -13.46
N PRO A 477 19.75 19.15 -13.88
CA PRO A 477 18.31 19.35 -13.78
C PRO A 477 17.55 18.21 -14.46
N VAL A 478 16.57 17.64 -13.76
CA VAL A 478 15.67 16.64 -14.31
C VAL A 478 14.59 17.33 -15.13
N ASP A 479 14.50 16.95 -16.40
CA ASP A 479 13.49 17.43 -17.35
C ASP A 479 12.25 16.54 -17.31
N ASP A 480 11.20 17.03 -16.64
CA ASP A 480 9.92 16.36 -16.44
C ASP A 480 8.78 17.13 -17.16
N PRO A 481 8.62 16.95 -18.49
CA PRO A 481 7.71 17.76 -19.30
C PRO A 481 6.24 17.41 -19.04
N ILE A 482 5.58 18.23 -18.24
CA ILE A 482 4.14 18.15 -18.13
C ILE A 482 3.53 18.84 -19.35
N ILE A 483 2.57 18.18 -20.00
CA ILE A 483 1.87 18.75 -21.15
C ILE A 483 1.17 20.04 -20.71
N ASP A 484 1.29 21.08 -21.53
CA ASP A 484 0.68 22.38 -21.25
C ASP A 484 -0.82 22.22 -20.94
N PRO A 485 -1.34 22.80 -19.83
CA PRO A 485 -2.76 22.81 -19.51
C PRO A 485 -3.68 23.31 -20.63
N LEU A 486 -3.15 24.11 -21.57
CA LEU A 486 -3.84 24.51 -22.80
C LEU A 486 -4.22 23.32 -23.69
N HIS A 487 -3.40 22.26 -23.69
CA HIS A 487 -3.57 21.08 -24.54
C HIS A 487 -4.13 19.86 -23.80
N GLU A 488 -3.82 19.73 -22.50
CA GLU A 488 -4.31 18.64 -21.67
C GLU A 488 -4.70 19.14 -20.28
N THR A 489 -5.96 18.96 -19.90
CA THR A 489 -6.46 19.26 -18.57
C THR A 489 -5.71 18.43 -17.54
N PRO A 490 -5.04 19.07 -16.56
CA PRO A 490 -4.38 18.36 -15.47
C PRO A 490 -5.32 17.43 -14.73
N ASP A 491 -4.77 16.40 -14.10
CA ASP A 491 -5.53 15.50 -13.24
C ASP A 491 -6.30 16.31 -12.19
N GLY A 492 -7.58 15.96 -12.00
CA GLY A 492 -8.47 16.63 -11.07
C GLY A 492 -8.23 16.23 -9.62
N PRO A 493 -8.84 16.94 -8.66
CA PRO A 493 -8.80 16.56 -7.26
C PRO A 493 -9.43 15.18 -7.03
N LEU A 494 -9.13 14.58 -5.88
CA LEU A 494 -9.74 13.32 -5.47
C LEU A 494 -11.27 13.46 -5.45
N ALA A 495 -11.97 12.57 -6.17
CA ALA A 495 -13.42 12.55 -6.15
C ALA A 495 -13.93 12.03 -4.80
N ILE A 496 -14.73 12.84 -4.11
CA ILE A 496 -15.32 12.54 -2.80
C ILE A 496 -16.83 12.76 -2.89
N ALA A 497 -17.59 11.72 -2.54
CA ALA A 497 -19.04 11.79 -2.41
C ALA A 497 -19.43 12.09 -0.95
N ALA A 498 -20.60 12.71 -0.79
CA ALA A 498 -21.18 12.92 0.53
C ALA A 498 -21.38 11.57 1.26
N PRO A 499 -21.16 11.51 2.59
CA PRO A 499 -21.38 10.29 3.36
C PRO A 499 -22.82 9.81 3.19
N ALA A 500 -23.01 8.53 2.84
CA ALA A 500 -24.32 7.93 2.80
C ALA A 500 -24.74 7.53 4.23
N ALA A 501 -25.92 7.96 4.68
CA ALA A 501 -26.47 7.59 5.99
C ALA A 501 -26.82 6.09 6.10
N GLU A 502 -27.10 5.45 4.96
CA GLU A 502 -27.40 4.03 4.83
C GLU A 502 -26.60 3.43 3.66
N GLY A 503 -26.06 2.21 3.82
CA GLY A 503 -25.36 1.50 2.75
C GLY A 503 -23.99 0.96 3.16
N ALA A 504 -23.21 0.55 2.15
CA ALA A 504 -21.84 0.07 2.37
C ALA A 504 -20.93 1.23 2.82
N PRO A 505 -19.96 0.99 3.71
CA PRO A 505 -19.04 2.02 4.19
C PRO A 505 -18.14 2.58 3.09
N SER A 506 -17.65 3.81 3.30
CA SER A 506 -16.60 4.45 2.49
C SER A 506 -15.25 4.27 3.17
N TYR A 507 -14.25 3.77 2.47
CA TYR A 507 -12.89 3.58 2.98
C TYR A 507 -11.92 4.64 2.47
N LEU A 508 -10.88 4.93 3.27
CA LEU A 508 -9.89 5.96 2.96
C LEU A 508 -8.76 5.47 2.03
N ASP A 509 -8.48 4.16 2.00
CA ASP A 509 -7.50 3.55 1.09
C ASP A 509 -7.95 2.16 0.62
N ALA A 510 -7.42 1.75 -0.54
CA ALA A 510 -7.64 0.42 -1.12
C ALA A 510 -6.69 -0.65 -0.55
N GLY A 511 -5.73 -0.26 0.30
CA GLY A 511 -4.72 -1.13 0.88
C GLY A 511 -5.20 -2.02 2.03
N ILE A 512 -4.26 -2.34 2.90
CA ILE A 512 -4.50 -3.21 4.07
C ILE A 512 -5.29 -2.52 5.18
N GLY A 513 -5.21 -1.19 5.26
CA GLY A 513 -5.99 -0.40 6.20
C GLY A 513 -7.48 -0.49 5.90
N LEU A 514 -8.30 -0.56 6.95
CA LEU A 514 -9.76 -0.62 6.85
C LEU A 514 -10.40 0.63 7.48
N LEU A 515 -9.65 1.74 7.52
CA LEU A 515 -10.16 3.01 8.02
C LEU A 515 -11.30 3.51 7.13
N GLN A 516 -12.40 3.84 7.78
CA GLN A 516 -13.62 4.32 7.16
C GLN A 516 -13.72 5.83 7.32
N CYS A 517 -14.35 6.49 6.35
CA CYS A 517 -14.80 7.87 6.54
C CYS A 517 -15.76 7.90 7.75
N PRO A 518 -15.61 8.86 8.69
CA PRO A 518 -16.57 9.04 9.77
C PRO A 518 -17.98 9.23 9.20
N ALA A 519 -18.94 8.46 9.71
CA ALA A 519 -20.35 8.67 9.39
C ALA A 519 -20.91 9.78 10.27
N GLU A 520 -21.76 10.66 9.71
CA GLU A 520 -22.52 11.59 10.53
C GLU A 520 -23.43 10.79 11.48
N VAL A 521 -23.27 11.00 12.79
CA VAL A 521 -24.18 10.41 13.77
C VAL A 521 -25.55 11.07 13.58
N PRO A 522 -26.62 10.32 13.25
CA PRO A 522 -27.94 10.92 13.10
C PRO A 522 -28.35 11.58 14.44
N ARG A 523 -28.69 12.88 14.39
CA ARG A 523 -29.23 13.62 15.53
C ARG A 523 -30.56 13.00 15.95
N LYS A 524 -30.54 12.02 16.86
CA LYS A 524 -31.77 11.51 17.49
C LYS A 524 -32.40 12.60 18.36
N ASN A 525 -33.72 12.70 18.23
CA ASN A 525 -34.69 13.62 18.85
C ASN A 525 -34.27 14.31 20.17
N ARG A 526 -34.67 15.58 20.29
CA ARG A 526 -34.51 16.55 21.41
C ARG A 526 -35.06 16.10 22.79
N LEU A 527 -35.36 14.82 23.02
CA LEU A 527 -35.89 14.30 24.29
C LEU A 527 -34.95 13.35 25.05
N ALA A 528 -33.70 13.17 24.63
CA ALA A 528 -32.70 12.43 25.40
C ALA A 528 -31.81 13.40 26.22
N PHE A 529 -32.35 13.98 27.28
CA PHE A 529 -31.64 14.97 28.14
C PHE A 529 -30.57 14.37 29.07
N TRP A 530 -30.32 13.06 29.05
CA TRP A 530 -29.41 12.41 30.00
C TRP A 530 -28.57 11.28 29.38
N ARG A 531 -27.86 11.55 28.27
CA ARG A 531 -26.68 10.76 27.88
C ARG A 531 -25.65 11.67 27.23
N THR A 532 -24.54 11.89 27.91
CA THR A 532 -23.32 12.43 27.30
C THR A 532 -22.90 11.48 26.18
N ALA A 533 -23.02 11.93 24.93
CA ALA A 533 -22.43 11.23 23.80
C ALA A 533 -20.91 11.16 24.01
N PRO A 534 -20.24 10.02 23.78
CA PRO A 534 -18.79 9.96 23.84
C PRO A 534 -18.22 10.94 22.81
N ARG A 535 -17.36 11.86 23.26
CA ARG A 535 -16.51 12.67 22.39
C ARG A 535 -15.48 11.74 21.74
N GLY A 536 -15.89 11.03 20.70
CA GLY A 536 -14.96 10.34 19.82
C GLY A 536 -14.08 11.37 19.12
N LEU A 537 -12.80 11.07 18.96
CA LEU A 537 -11.82 11.91 18.26
C LEU A 537 -12.40 12.31 16.90
N THR A 538 -12.69 13.60 16.74
CA THR A 538 -13.27 14.17 15.51
C THR A 538 -12.24 14.36 14.41
N MET A 539 -10.94 14.29 14.75
CA MET A 539 -9.84 14.45 13.81
C MET A 539 -9.00 13.18 13.73
N LEU A 540 -8.76 12.70 12.51
CA LEU A 540 -7.86 11.57 12.26
C LEU A 540 -6.45 11.89 12.75
N SER A 541 -6.05 13.17 12.75
CA SER A 541 -4.78 13.67 13.30
C SER A 541 -4.59 13.45 14.79
N GLU A 542 -5.62 13.08 15.56
CA GLU A 542 -5.51 12.83 17.01
C GLU A 542 -5.59 11.33 17.36
N ALA A 543 -5.90 10.46 16.39
CA ALA A 543 -6.03 9.03 16.60
C ALA A 543 -4.67 8.31 16.66
N PRO A 544 -4.33 7.55 17.71
CA PRO A 544 -3.00 6.98 17.94
C PRO A 544 -2.66 5.74 17.09
N GLN A 545 -3.26 5.61 15.91
CA GLN A 545 -3.11 4.44 15.03
C GLN A 545 -2.12 4.69 13.89
N ALA A 546 -1.45 3.64 13.44
CA ALA A 546 -0.66 3.69 12.22
C ALA A 546 -1.56 4.03 11.01
N LEU A 547 -1.02 4.81 10.07
CA LEU A 547 -1.73 5.25 8.86
C LEU A 547 -0.91 4.88 7.63
N ALA A 548 -1.57 4.52 6.54
CA ALA A 548 -0.95 4.52 5.22
C ALA A 548 -0.82 5.95 4.70
N VAL A 549 0.18 6.22 3.84
CA VAL A 549 0.36 7.54 3.22
C VAL A 549 -0.89 8.02 2.46
N ASN A 550 -1.61 7.09 1.80
CA ASN A 550 -2.89 7.38 1.16
C ASN A 550 -3.99 7.76 2.14
N GLU A 551 -4.00 7.18 3.36
CA GLU A 551 -4.98 7.51 4.40
C GLU A 551 -4.71 8.90 4.98
N VAL A 552 -3.44 9.31 5.10
CA VAL A 552 -3.07 10.68 5.47
C VAL A 552 -3.56 11.66 4.40
N ALA A 553 -3.26 11.40 3.12
CA ALA A 553 -3.70 12.25 2.02
C ALA A 553 -5.24 12.34 1.93
N ALA A 554 -5.95 11.21 2.09
CA ALA A 554 -7.41 11.19 2.15
C ALA A 554 -7.94 11.96 3.38
N GLY A 555 -7.23 11.90 4.51
CA GLY A 555 -7.54 12.68 5.70
C GLY A 555 -7.45 14.18 5.46
N VAL A 556 -6.47 14.65 4.68
CA VAL A 556 -6.38 16.07 4.29
C VAL A 556 -7.55 16.46 3.40
N ASP A 557 -7.86 15.69 2.36
CA ASP A 557 -8.96 16.01 1.44
C ASP A 557 -10.34 16.00 2.13
N LEU A 558 -10.50 15.19 3.19
CA LEU A 558 -11.70 15.16 4.03
C LEU A 558 -11.69 16.17 5.17
N ALA A 559 -10.66 17.02 5.27
CA ALA A 559 -10.43 17.94 6.37
C ALA A 559 -10.40 17.27 7.77
N LEU A 560 -10.00 16.00 7.84
CA LEU A 560 -9.75 15.23 9.07
C LEU A 560 -8.31 15.39 9.59
N ILE A 561 -7.42 15.89 8.73
CA ILE A 561 -6.03 16.25 9.02
C ILE A 561 -5.77 17.63 8.42
N PRO A 562 -5.36 18.64 9.20
CA PRO A 562 -4.94 19.92 8.66
C PRO A 562 -3.77 19.75 7.67
N ALA A 563 -3.80 20.47 6.53
CA ALA A 563 -2.80 20.32 5.47
C ALA A 563 -1.37 20.63 5.93
N ASP A 564 -1.21 21.60 6.83
CA ASP A 564 0.07 21.96 7.46
C ASP A 564 0.56 20.90 8.46
N ALA A 565 -0.35 20.18 9.12
CA ALA A 565 -0.01 19.06 10.01
C ALA A 565 0.23 17.73 9.28
N ALA A 566 -0.17 17.61 8.01
CA ALA A 566 -0.14 16.36 7.26
C ALA A 566 1.26 15.72 7.21
N GLY A 567 2.29 16.55 7.08
CA GLY A 567 3.68 16.13 7.06
C GLY A 567 4.13 15.45 8.34
N ILE A 568 3.82 16.07 9.49
CA ILE A 568 4.16 15.56 10.83
C ILE A 568 3.36 14.27 11.10
N VAL A 569 2.06 14.27 10.79
CA VAL A 569 1.21 13.08 10.96
C VAL A 569 1.75 11.91 10.11
N ALA A 570 2.20 12.17 8.88
CA ALA A 570 2.80 11.16 8.04
C ALA A 570 4.11 10.61 8.64
N GLN A 571 5.00 11.49 9.10
CA GLN A 571 6.27 11.11 9.71
C GLN A 571 6.08 10.24 10.97
N GLU A 572 5.11 10.58 11.83
CA GLU A 572 4.83 9.82 13.04
C GLU A 572 4.10 8.49 12.76
N ARG A 573 3.12 8.50 11.86
CA ARG A 573 2.14 7.40 11.77
C ARG A 573 2.30 6.48 10.57
N VAL A 574 2.96 6.93 9.49
CA VAL A 574 3.34 6.04 8.38
C VAL A 574 4.57 5.22 8.77
N ALA A 575 5.48 5.79 9.56
CA ALA A 575 6.65 5.11 10.10
C ALA A 575 6.31 4.08 11.20
N SER A 576 5.12 4.18 11.79
CA SER A 576 4.66 3.27 12.84
C SER A 576 4.40 1.87 12.28
N VAL A 577 5.39 0.99 12.38
CA VAL A 577 5.17 -0.45 12.24
C VAL A 577 4.46 -0.91 13.53
N PRO A 578 3.24 -1.46 13.47
CA PRO A 578 2.65 -2.12 14.62
C PRO A 578 3.55 -3.33 14.92
N LEU A 579 4.37 -3.23 15.95
CA LEU A 579 4.95 -4.41 16.58
C LEU A 579 3.76 -5.18 17.16
N SER A 580 3.57 -6.40 16.71
CA SER A 580 2.54 -7.29 17.23
C SER A 580 2.66 -7.34 18.75
N VAL A 581 1.61 -6.90 19.43
CA VAL A 581 1.44 -7.08 20.87
C VAL A 581 1.20 -8.58 21.10
N GLU A 582 2.26 -9.34 21.29
CA GLU A 582 2.15 -10.55 22.10
C GLU A 582 2.05 -10.08 23.54
N GLN A 583 0.83 -10.17 24.11
CA GLN A 583 0.71 -10.29 25.56
C GLN A 583 1.27 -11.66 25.96
N GLY A 584 2.61 -11.74 26.04
CA GLY A 584 3.26 -12.70 26.90
C GLY A 584 2.97 -12.35 28.36
N PRO A 585 3.00 -13.32 29.29
CA PRO A 585 2.89 -13.01 30.71
C PRO A 585 3.98 -11.99 31.06
N PRO A 586 3.71 -11.02 31.94
CA PRO A 586 4.70 -10.02 32.30
C PRO A 586 5.94 -10.76 32.80
N SER A 587 7.03 -10.63 32.03
CA SER A 587 8.36 -10.84 32.59
C SER A 587 8.48 -9.83 33.73
N PRO A 588 8.93 -10.22 34.92
CA PRO A 588 9.20 -9.24 35.96
C PRO A 588 10.14 -8.19 35.39
N ASP A 589 9.67 -6.95 35.41
CA ASP A 589 10.40 -5.77 35.00
C ASP A 589 11.76 -5.76 35.72
N SER A 590 12.83 -5.85 34.93
CA SER A 590 14.10 -5.27 35.31
C SER A 590 14.41 -4.12 34.36
N TRP A 591 13.48 -3.16 34.28
CA TRP A 591 13.83 -1.81 33.85
C TRP A 591 14.47 -1.14 35.06
N THR A 592 15.80 -1.19 35.12
CA THR A 592 16.53 -0.38 36.09
C THR A 592 16.58 1.03 35.51
N PRO A 593 16.05 2.05 36.21
CA PRO A 593 16.22 3.42 35.77
C PRO A 593 17.71 3.72 35.64
N ILE A 594 18.13 4.18 34.46
CA ILE A 594 19.45 4.75 34.30
C ILE A 594 19.45 6.05 35.13
N GLU A 595 20.09 6.02 36.30
CA GLU A 595 20.38 7.20 37.13
C GLU A 595 21.55 8.00 36.53
N THR A 596 21.46 8.38 35.25
CA THR A 596 22.45 9.29 34.68
C THR A 596 22.10 10.72 35.05
N THR A 597 23.02 11.37 35.75
CA THR A 597 23.10 12.84 35.94
C THR A 597 23.62 13.56 34.69
N GLU A 598 23.93 12.82 33.61
CA GLU A 598 24.44 13.37 32.36
C GLU A 598 23.34 14.08 31.55
N ILE A 599 23.66 15.28 31.10
CA ILE A 599 22.76 16.10 30.28
C ILE A 599 22.82 15.64 28.83
N PRO A 600 21.67 15.33 28.19
CA PRO A 600 21.65 14.96 26.79
C PRO A 600 22.30 16.02 25.91
N ALA A 601 23.20 15.61 25.02
CA ALA A 601 24.01 16.51 24.20
C ALA A 601 23.19 17.50 23.35
N PHE A 602 21.97 17.13 22.96
CA PHE A 602 21.07 18.02 22.21
C PHE A 602 20.42 19.12 23.06
N LEU A 603 20.39 18.97 24.39
CA LEU A 603 19.89 20.01 25.32
C LEU A 603 21.01 20.99 25.73
N ILE A 604 22.28 20.60 25.59
CA ILE A 604 23.45 21.47 25.81
C ILE A 604 23.37 22.72 24.91
N GLY A 605 22.98 22.56 23.65
CA GLY A 605 22.86 23.68 22.71
C GLY A 605 21.82 24.73 23.12
N ARG A 606 20.80 24.34 23.89
CA ARG A 606 19.71 25.23 24.31
C ARG A 606 19.90 25.83 25.71
N TYR A 607 20.37 25.03 26.67
CA TYR A 607 20.47 25.45 28.08
C TYR A 607 21.92 25.68 28.56
N GLY A 608 22.88 25.46 27.66
CA GLY A 608 24.32 25.61 27.91
C GLY A 608 24.98 24.31 28.40
N PRO A 609 26.29 24.17 28.18
CA PRO A 609 27.07 22.98 28.60
C PRO A 609 27.17 22.83 30.12
N GLU A 610 26.99 23.94 30.85
CA GLU A 610 27.04 23.98 32.31
C GLU A 610 25.66 23.79 32.98
N ALA A 611 24.61 23.48 32.21
CA ALA A 611 23.30 23.24 32.78
C ALA A 611 23.38 22.14 33.85
N LYS A 612 22.41 22.13 34.77
CA LYS A 612 22.35 21.19 35.89
C LYS A 612 21.04 20.43 35.86
N ILE A 613 21.09 19.13 36.11
CA ILE A 613 19.89 18.35 36.38
C ILE A 613 19.57 18.51 37.87
N LEU A 614 18.40 19.05 38.15
CA LEU A 614 17.94 19.39 39.49
C LEU A 614 16.56 18.81 39.72
N ARG A 615 16.23 18.57 40.99
CA ARG A 615 14.86 18.32 41.41
C ARG A 615 14.10 19.64 41.43
N ILE A 616 12.94 19.66 40.79
CA ILE A 616 12.02 20.79 40.71
C ILE A 616 10.80 20.44 41.58
N ILE A 617 10.66 21.17 42.68
CA ILE A 617 9.63 20.93 43.68
C ILE A 617 8.61 22.08 43.58
N PRO A 618 7.39 21.84 43.08
CA PRO A 618 6.39 22.88 43.02
C PRO A 618 5.98 23.31 44.44
N GLU A 619 5.75 24.61 44.63
CA GLU A 619 5.31 25.16 45.93
C GLU A 619 3.86 24.78 46.28
N GLU A 620 3.09 24.37 45.27
CA GLU A 620 1.74 23.82 45.39
C GLU A 620 1.72 22.32 45.05
N ALA A 621 0.76 21.57 45.62
CA ALA A 621 0.62 20.13 45.39
C ALA A 621 0.13 19.85 43.96
N ARG A 622 1.07 19.85 43.02
CA ARG A 622 0.84 19.70 41.59
C ARG A 622 1.94 18.83 40.99
N ILE A 623 1.58 18.01 40.02
CA ILE A 623 2.54 17.21 39.27
C ILE A 623 3.01 18.06 38.09
N LEU A 624 4.33 18.23 37.95
CA LEU A 624 4.92 18.94 36.81
C LEU A 624 5.19 17.95 35.68
N GLU A 625 4.59 18.18 34.52
CA GLU A 625 4.68 17.31 33.35
C GLU A 625 6.04 17.43 32.62
N PRO A 626 6.64 16.31 32.15
CA PRO A 626 7.79 16.33 31.25
C PRO A 626 7.53 17.19 30.01
N GLY A 627 8.51 18.00 29.63
CA GLY A 627 8.40 18.98 28.56
C GLY A 627 7.90 20.36 29.00
N ALA A 628 7.43 20.52 30.24
CA ALA A 628 7.09 21.84 30.77
C ALA A 628 8.34 22.73 30.87
N LEU A 629 8.25 23.95 30.35
CA LEU A 629 9.37 24.88 30.29
C LEU A 629 9.53 25.64 31.61
N ILE A 630 10.79 25.84 32.00
CA ILE A 630 11.17 26.55 33.21
C ILE A 630 11.65 27.94 32.82
N PHE A 631 11.16 28.95 33.53
CA PHE A 631 11.43 30.37 33.31
C PHE A 631 11.99 31.01 34.59
N PRO A 632 12.78 32.10 34.46
CA PRO A 632 13.33 32.80 35.62
C PRO A 632 12.27 33.56 36.43
N ASN A 633 11.14 33.93 35.81
CA ASN A 633 10.04 34.66 36.43
C ASN A 633 8.74 34.48 35.62
N THR A 634 7.64 35.05 36.13
CA THR A 634 6.30 35.00 35.51
C THR A 634 6.12 35.92 34.30
N ASP A 635 7.04 36.88 34.12
CA ASP A 635 6.94 37.89 33.05
C ASP A 635 7.52 37.36 31.73
N THR A 636 8.39 36.37 31.81
CA THR A 636 9.00 35.70 30.65
C THR A 636 8.07 34.61 30.13
N ARG A 637 7.68 34.70 28.85
CA ARG A 637 6.64 33.82 28.27
C ARG A 637 7.08 33.12 26.98
N HIS A 638 8.17 33.56 26.38
CA HIS A 638 8.62 33.13 25.08
C HIS A 638 9.49 31.86 25.18
N PRO A 639 9.17 30.74 24.49
CA PRO A 639 9.85 29.46 24.68
C PRO A 639 11.38 29.48 24.49
N ASP A 640 11.89 30.35 23.63
CA ASP A 640 13.32 30.60 23.39
C ASP A 640 14.03 31.20 24.62
N GLN A 641 13.28 31.84 25.51
CA GLN A 641 13.76 32.41 26.76
C GLN A 641 13.63 31.43 27.94
N SER A 642 13.22 30.18 27.68
CA SER A 642 13.19 29.14 28.71
C SER A 642 14.61 28.89 29.22
N ILE A 643 14.77 28.81 30.53
CA ILE A 643 16.04 28.53 31.20
C ILE A 643 16.16 27.05 31.59
N GLY A 644 15.12 26.26 31.34
CA GLY A 644 15.12 24.84 31.63
C GLY A 644 13.88 24.12 31.11
N VAL A 645 13.82 22.81 31.33
CA VAL A 645 12.68 21.96 30.98
C VAL A 645 12.57 20.78 31.95
N ILE A 646 11.35 20.38 32.27
CA ILE A 646 11.08 19.16 33.05
C ILE A 646 11.37 17.93 32.18
N LEU A 647 12.16 16.99 32.68
CA LEU A 647 12.59 15.79 31.96
C LEU A 647 11.75 14.56 32.31
N ARG A 648 11.43 14.39 33.60
CA ARG A 648 10.72 13.21 34.13
C ARG A 648 10.10 13.49 35.49
N HIS A 649 9.16 12.67 35.91
CA HIS A 649 8.63 12.71 37.27
C HIS A 649 9.59 12.08 38.28
N HIS A 650 9.45 12.48 39.54
CA HIS A 650 10.15 11.91 40.69
C HIS A 650 9.19 11.77 41.86
N SER A 651 9.44 10.84 42.79
CA SER A 651 8.58 10.62 43.96
C SER A 651 8.43 11.86 44.87
N ALA A 652 9.38 12.80 44.77
CA ALA A 652 9.44 14.05 45.54
C ALA A 652 9.31 15.32 44.66
N GLY A 653 8.73 15.22 43.46
CA GLY A 653 8.51 16.36 42.54
C GLY A 653 8.76 15.98 41.09
N ALA A 654 9.54 16.76 40.36
CA ALA A 654 10.00 16.41 39.03
C ALA A 654 11.52 16.58 38.91
N VAL A 655 12.14 15.92 37.94
CA VAL A 655 13.53 16.16 37.57
C VAL A 655 13.52 17.02 36.33
N GLY A 656 14.21 18.16 36.39
CA GLY A 656 14.35 19.09 35.27
C GLY A 656 15.81 19.46 35.04
N ILE A 657 16.10 19.88 33.82
CA ILE A 657 17.37 20.54 33.50
C ILE A 657 17.17 22.05 33.62
N VAL A 658 18.10 22.74 34.28
CA VAL A 658 18.10 24.20 34.45
C VAL A 658 19.48 24.76 34.13
N ALA A 659 19.53 25.85 33.38
CA ALA A 659 20.77 26.55 33.05
C ALA A 659 21.53 26.98 34.32
N ALA A 660 22.85 26.77 34.33
CA ALA A 660 23.73 26.93 35.49
C ALA A 660 23.62 28.30 36.19
N LYS A 661 23.43 29.37 35.41
CA LYS A 661 23.42 30.76 35.88
C LYS A 661 22.30 31.09 36.87
N ILE A 662 21.28 30.22 36.99
CA ILE A 662 20.06 30.47 37.76
C ILE A 662 19.77 29.32 38.76
N ALA A 663 20.50 28.21 38.64
CA ALA A 663 20.28 26.94 39.35
C ALA A 663 20.34 26.99 40.89
N THR A 664 20.74 28.10 41.52
CA THR A 664 21.06 28.11 42.96
C THR A 664 20.57 29.31 43.79
N GLU A 665 19.88 30.31 43.23
CA GLU A 665 19.55 31.54 44.02
C GLU A 665 18.10 32.04 43.95
N TYR A 666 17.20 31.46 43.16
CA TYR A 666 15.80 31.95 43.06
C TYR A 666 14.77 30.84 42.81
N PRO A 667 13.51 30.98 43.30
CA PRO A 667 12.42 30.12 42.87
C PRO A 667 12.19 30.29 41.37
N VAL A 668 12.11 29.18 40.65
CA VAL A 668 11.84 29.16 39.21
C VAL A 668 10.35 29.09 38.96
N THR A 669 9.93 29.49 37.76
CA THR A 669 8.53 29.38 37.35
C THR A 669 8.41 28.32 36.25
N VAL A 670 7.67 27.26 36.51
CA VAL A 670 7.34 26.23 35.52
C VAL A 670 6.06 26.62 34.82
N ARG A 671 6.06 26.61 33.49
CA ARG A 671 4.87 26.90 32.70
C ARG A 671 4.31 25.62 32.12
N GLU A 672 3.10 25.31 32.54
CA GLU A 672 2.39 24.10 32.18
C GLU A 672 0.99 24.47 31.72
N GLN A 673 0.62 24.08 30.49
CA GLN A 673 -0.72 24.31 29.92
C GLN A 673 -1.21 25.77 30.04
N GLY A 674 -0.29 26.73 29.93
CA GLY A 674 -0.61 28.16 30.00
C GLY A 674 -0.70 28.74 31.43
N GLN A 675 -0.53 27.93 32.47
CA GLN A 675 -0.50 28.35 33.88
C GLN A 675 0.93 28.43 34.42
N PHE A 676 1.14 29.26 35.45
CA PHE A 676 2.42 29.43 36.13
C PHE A 676 2.42 28.69 37.45
N VAL A 677 3.41 27.83 37.64
CA VAL A 677 3.63 27.10 38.89
C VAL A 677 4.99 27.53 39.43
N ARG A 678 5.03 28.14 40.62
CA ARG A 678 6.31 28.43 41.28
C ARG A 678 6.90 27.14 41.81
N ALA A 679 8.19 26.96 41.61
CA ALA A 679 8.90 25.77 42.04
C ALA A 679 10.30 26.13 42.57
N GLN A 680 10.75 25.35 43.53
CA GLN A 680 12.11 25.43 44.08
C GLN A 680 13.00 24.38 43.41
N THR A 681 14.27 24.72 43.22
CA THR A 681 15.28 23.80 42.70
C THR A 681 16.08 23.21 43.85
N ALA A 682 16.24 21.90 43.88
CA ALA A 682 17.09 21.17 44.84
C ALA A 682 18.06 20.23 44.10
N PRO A 683 19.24 19.92 44.67
CA PRO A 683 20.10 18.86 44.15
C PRO A 683 19.37 17.51 44.14
N LEU A 684 19.77 16.62 43.23
CA LEU A 684 19.17 15.28 43.12
C LEU A 684 19.52 14.35 44.30
N ASP A 685 20.66 14.59 44.96
CA ASP A 685 21.25 13.71 45.99
C ASP A 685 20.83 14.06 47.44
N THR A 686 19.86 14.95 47.61
CA THR A 686 19.25 15.32 48.91
C THR A 686 17.78 14.96 48.91
#